data_AF-A0A0W8CSL6-F1
#
_entry.id   AF-A0A0W8CSL6-F1
#
_cell.length_a   1.000
_cell.length_b   1.000
_cell.length_c   1.000
_cell.angle_alpha   90.00
_cell.angle_beta   90.00
_cell.angle_gamma   90.00
#
_symmetry.space_group_name_H-M   'P 1'
#
loop_
_entity.id
_entity.type
_entity.pdbx_description
1 polymer ?
#
loop_
_entity_poly.entity_id
_entity_poly.type
_entity_poly.pdbx_seq_one_letter_code
_entity_poly.pdbx_strand_id
1 'polypeptide(L)'
;MKAYKRLKTHVQELQDRLTQQISTNDSLKTSYEELNTQHAASLTELEALKLELVSTRQQSSAMAEELRQAEEKFTEAQAQRESRMETFKQRILAYDDELTRKQKQLEHKETLLADATARDEAAEMKVSELEKELVTLTDTVEKKELELQSRTDEIRHLEQADEKHEAQRMELEAQLDSANKTIEKLHAADVDVGLQRESIAQLESQVAKLKLQVETETEGASAARSALETYKKRAHTALKKASSENKLNLKKAAENSTKLEQELEFAKGRISALEAELEDTRQRMTEVEKTGDARAQSAREALEAEKRSLETALTLEIDSLKAEVTRLEQALENDRIPLEARIKQLTESNEALNNEIISLKEDTRTQSESMEQTVQAKDDEIDDLSKQLQAALAAAASLATNEAGRRSYSPAISPTEKERRSTASSSRSFDSDRNSFLHQATSDEHMAAAVADSCPIPLASKTNGVDQSKSEDEVMRLKLQLNELETKSHLYQKKYEDISAQLEDVRQQTHLQERDEHSTQAINVEYLKNVIMKYIESQVQSEKEQLVPVISTLLNLSPQEHQKVVAAHRPNDEGAGLFGGVFSLFGGATAAPPPKPLAAPHNFKPSPTVSGNTTGAALGSKDKNGVLSFGSDPSDDEEFATPLNPFAA
;
A
#
# COMPACT_ATOMS: atom_id res chain seq x y z
N MET A 1 -116.29 -88.78 5.03
CA MET A 1 -115.49 -88.49 6.25
C MET A 1 -113.98 -88.55 6.07
N LYS A 2 -113.36 -89.60 5.51
CA LYS A 2 -111.88 -89.68 5.35
C LYS A 2 -111.29 -88.62 4.40
N ALA A 3 -111.94 -88.34 3.27
CA ALA A 3 -111.49 -87.31 2.31
C ALA A 3 -111.50 -85.89 2.89
N TYR A 4 -112.54 -85.54 3.66
CA TYR A 4 -112.64 -84.24 4.35
C TYR A 4 -111.52 -84.03 5.38
N LYS A 5 -111.16 -85.08 6.15
CA LYS A 5 -110.03 -85.01 7.08
C LYS A 5 -108.72 -84.72 6.35
N ARG A 6 -108.41 -85.45 5.27
CA ARG A 6 -107.20 -85.23 4.45
C ARG A 6 -107.15 -83.82 3.86
N LEU A 7 -108.27 -83.31 3.35
CA LEU A 7 -108.35 -81.94 2.83
C LEU A 7 -108.10 -80.91 3.94
N LYS A 8 -108.68 -81.11 5.13
CA LYS A 8 -108.45 -80.23 6.28
C LYS A 8 -106.98 -80.25 6.73
N THR A 9 -106.34 -81.42 6.79
CA THR A 9 -104.91 -81.50 7.11
C THR A 9 -104.06 -80.80 6.06
N HIS A 10 -104.35 -81.00 4.77
CA HIS A 10 -103.62 -80.35 3.68
C HIS A 10 -103.82 -78.82 3.68
N VAL A 11 -105.03 -78.33 3.98
CA VAL A 11 -105.28 -76.88 4.15
C VAL A 11 -104.51 -76.33 5.35
N GLN A 12 -104.44 -77.07 6.46
CA GLN A 12 -103.63 -76.68 7.62
C GLN A 12 -102.13 -76.66 7.29
N GLU A 13 -101.60 -77.69 6.63
CA GLU A 13 -100.20 -77.73 6.18
C GLU A 13 -99.87 -76.57 5.23
N LEU A 14 -100.78 -76.22 4.31
CA LEU A 14 -100.63 -75.05 3.45
C LEU A 14 -100.65 -73.74 4.25
N GLN A 15 -101.51 -73.64 5.26
CA GLN A 15 -101.60 -72.46 6.14
C GLN A 15 -100.34 -72.31 7.00
N ASP A 16 -99.83 -73.41 7.56
CA ASP A 16 -98.60 -73.42 8.34
C ASP A 16 -97.39 -73.07 7.47
N ARG A 17 -97.34 -73.61 6.23
CA ARG A 17 -96.30 -73.26 5.25
C ARG A 17 -96.36 -71.79 4.82
N LEU A 18 -97.56 -71.24 4.61
CA LEU A 18 -97.73 -69.81 4.30
C LEU A 18 -97.28 -68.95 5.48
N THR A 19 -97.63 -69.33 6.71
CA THR A 19 -97.23 -68.61 7.93
C THR A 19 -95.71 -68.65 8.13
N GLN A 20 -95.10 -69.82 7.91
CA GLN A 20 -93.65 -69.96 7.92
C GLN A 20 -93.00 -69.09 6.84
N GLN A 21 -93.56 -69.06 5.62
CA GLN A 21 -93.04 -68.26 4.53
C GLN A 21 -93.14 -66.74 4.81
N ILE A 22 -94.24 -66.28 5.40
CA ILE A 22 -94.41 -64.90 5.85
C ILE A 22 -93.35 -64.56 6.90
N SER A 23 -93.19 -65.40 7.93
CA SER A 23 -92.16 -65.19 8.96
C SER A 23 -90.74 -65.16 8.37
N THR A 24 -90.41 -66.03 7.42
CA THR A 24 -89.09 -65.99 6.76
C THR A 24 -88.89 -64.75 5.91
N ASN A 25 -89.94 -64.28 5.22
CA ASN A 25 -89.87 -63.04 4.45
C ASN A 25 -89.71 -61.81 5.36
N ASP A 26 -90.40 -61.80 6.50
CA ASP A 26 -90.27 -60.73 7.49
C ASP A 26 -88.84 -60.71 8.06
N SER A 27 -88.27 -61.86 8.42
CA SER A 27 -86.87 -61.94 8.88
C SER A 27 -85.84 -61.55 7.81
N LEU A 28 -86.09 -61.90 6.54
CA LEU A 28 -85.23 -61.48 5.43
C LEU A 28 -85.33 -59.98 5.19
N LYS A 29 -86.53 -59.41 5.33
CA LYS A 29 -86.75 -57.97 5.21
C LYS A 29 -86.05 -57.19 6.31
N THR A 30 -86.13 -57.63 7.57
CA THR A 30 -85.40 -56.99 8.67
C THR A 30 -83.89 -57.09 8.48
N SER A 31 -83.37 -58.25 8.06
CA SER A 31 -81.95 -58.42 7.76
C SER A 31 -81.48 -57.53 6.59
N TYR A 32 -82.31 -57.37 5.56
CA TYR A 32 -82.02 -56.46 4.45
C TYR A 32 -82.01 -54.99 4.89
N GLU A 33 -82.98 -54.57 5.70
CA GLU A 33 -83.03 -53.22 6.27
C GLU A 33 -81.81 -52.95 7.15
N GLU A 34 -81.42 -53.88 8.03
CA GLU A 34 -80.20 -53.80 8.83
C GLU A 34 -78.94 -53.66 7.95
N LEU A 35 -78.78 -54.52 6.95
CA LEU A 35 -77.64 -54.46 6.03
C LEU A 35 -77.60 -53.12 5.26
N ASN A 36 -78.76 -52.60 4.85
CA ASN A 36 -78.84 -51.32 4.16
C ASN A 36 -78.48 -50.15 5.10
N THR A 37 -78.88 -50.20 6.38
CA THR A 37 -78.45 -49.19 7.36
C THR A 37 -76.94 -49.25 7.64
N GLN A 38 -76.36 -50.45 7.72
CA GLN A 38 -74.91 -50.61 7.86
C GLN A 38 -74.17 -50.08 6.63
N HIS A 39 -74.63 -50.40 5.43
CA HIS A 39 -74.05 -49.91 4.19
C HIS A 39 -74.10 -48.38 4.09
N ALA A 40 -75.22 -47.76 4.49
CA ALA A 40 -75.34 -46.30 4.54
C ALA A 40 -74.36 -45.69 5.55
N ALA A 41 -74.22 -46.29 6.75
CA ALA A 41 -73.25 -45.85 7.75
C ALA A 41 -71.80 -45.93 7.23
N SER A 42 -71.42 -47.06 6.61
CA SER A 42 -70.08 -47.22 6.01
C SER A 42 -69.81 -46.22 4.88
N LEU A 43 -70.82 -45.86 4.08
CA LEU A 43 -70.66 -44.81 3.07
C LEU A 43 -70.39 -43.44 3.70
N THR A 44 -71.09 -43.08 4.78
CA THR A 44 -70.85 -41.81 5.48
C THR A 44 -69.46 -41.75 6.12
N GLU A 45 -68.98 -42.87 6.68
CA GLU A 45 -67.62 -42.98 7.22
C GLU A 45 -66.56 -42.85 6.12
N LEU A 46 -66.78 -43.48 4.97
CA LEU A 46 -65.88 -43.36 3.82
C LEU A 46 -65.82 -41.92 3.28
N GLU A 47 -66.93 -41.20 3.26
CA GLU A 47 -66.96 -39.78 2.87
C GLU A 47 -66.21 -38.90 3.88
N ALA A 48 -66.38 -39.15 5.18
CA ALA A 48 -65.63 -38.45 6.24
C ALA A 48 -64.11 -38.67 6.10
N LEU A 49 -63.69 -39.93 5.91
CA LEU A 49 -62.28 -40.27 5.71
C LEU A 49 -61.69 -39.66 4.42
N LYS A 50 -62.47 -39.58 3.34
CA LYS A 50 -62.03 -38.89 2.12
C LYS A 50 -61.81 -37.39 2.37
N LEU A 51 -62.69 -36.75 3.15
CA LEU A 51 -62.55 -35.34 3.49
C LEU A 51 -61.29 -35.11 4.35
N GLU A 52 -61.06 -35.97 5.33
CA GLU A 52 -59.87 -35.93 6.19
C GLU A 52 -58.58 -36.17 5.38
N LEU A 53 -58.59 -37.11 4.44
CA LEU A 53 -57.47 -37.35 3.53
C LEU A 53 -57.15 -36.11 2.67
N VAL A 54 -58.17 -35.41 2.18
CA VAL A 54 -57.96 -34.17 1.42
C VAL A 54 -57.40 -33.07 2.31
N SER A 55 -57.93 -32.91 3.52
CA SER A 55 -57.44 -31.94 4.51
C SER A 55 -55.98 -32.19 4.88
N THR A 56 -55.62 -33.45 5.18
CA THR A 56 -54.24 -33.83 5.53
C THR A 56 -53.28 -33.64 4.36
N ARG A 57 -53.70 -33.93 3.12
CA ARG A 57 -52.91 -33.63 1.91
C ARG A 57 -52.68 -32.13 1.73
N GLN A 58 -53.70 -31.31 1.95
CA GLN A 58 -53.56 -29.85 1.88
C GLN A 58 -52.58 -29.33 2.94
N GLN A 59 -52.69 -29.80 4.18
CA GLN A 59 -51.74 -29.46 5.25
C GLN A 59 -50.31 -29.89 4.91
N SER A 60 -50.13 -31.11 4.40
CA SER A 60 -48.81 -31.60 3.96
C SER A 60 -48.24 -30.76 2.83
N SER A 61 -49.06 -30.34 1.86
CA SER A 61 -48.61 -29.46 0.78
C SER A 61 -48.23 -28.06 1.26
N ALA A 62 -48.96 -27.51 2.24
CA ALA A 62 -48.63 -26.23 2.86
C ALA A 62 -47.31 -26.29 3.61
N MET A 63 -47.09 -27.33 4.43
CA MET A 63 -45.81 -27.54 5.11
C MET A 63 -44.64 -27.74 4.14
N ALA A 64 -44.85 -28.45 3.02
CA ALA A 64 -43.82 -28.63 2.00
C ALA A 64 -43.42 -27.30 1.34
N GLU A 65 -44.40 -26.42 1.08
CA GLU A 65 -44.14 -25.09 0.53
C GLU A 65 -43.46 -24.16 1.54
N GLU A 66 -43.83 -24.21 2.81
CA GLU A 66 -43.13 -23.50 3.89
C GLU A 66 -41.67 -23.94 4.01
N LEU A 67 -41.42 -25.25 3.91
CA LEU A 67 -40.07 -25.81 3.94
C LEU A 67 -39.24 -25.37 2.74
N ARG A 68 -39.85 -25.36 1.54
CA ARG A 68 -39.21 -24.82 0.31
C ARG A 68 -38.84 -23.34 0.46
N GLN A 69 -39.74 -22.52 1.02
CA GLN A 69 -39.47 -21.10 1.27
C GLN A 69 -38.39 -20.89 2.33
N ALA A 70 -38.34 -21.75 3.35
CA ALA A 70 -37.29 -21.71 4.36
C ALA A 70 -35.91 -22.08 3.78
N GLU A 71 -35.85 -23.09 2.90
CA GLU A 71 -34.64 -23.45 2.17
C GLU A 71 -34.16 -22.31 1.25
N GLU A 72 -35.07 -21.68 0.52
CA GLU A 72 -34.76 -20.53 -0.33
C GLU A 72 -34.18 -19.37 0.48
N LYS A 73 -34.81 -19.00 1.60
CA LYS A 73 -34.28 -17.97 2.51
C LYS A 73 -32.93 -18.35 3.12
N PHE A 74 -32.72 -19.62 3.45
CA PHE A 74 -31.46 -20.10 4.00
C PHE A 74 -30.32 -19.99 2.97
N THR A 75 -30.58 -20.42 1.73
CA THR A 75 -29.60 -20.31 0.63
C THR A 75 -29.27 -18.86 0.29
N GLU A 76 -30.26 -17.96 0.29
CA GLU A 76 -30.01 -16.53 0.12
C GLU A 76 -29.17 -15.95 1.26
N ALA A 77 -29.50 -16.27 2.52
CA ALA A 77 -28.73 -15.84 3.68
C ALA A 77 -27.28 -16.37 3.65
N GLN A 78 -27.10 -17.61 3.18
CA GLN A 78 -25.77 -18.20 2.98
C GLN A 78 -24.98 -17.46 1.89
N ALA A 79 -25.60 -17.18 0.73
CA ALA A 79 -24.95 -16.42 -0.35
C ALA A 79 -24.56 -15.00 0.11
N GLN A 80 -25.42 -14.32 0.88
CA GLN A 80 -25.11 -13.01 1.47
C GLN A 80 -23.93 -13.10 2.45
N ARG A 81 -23.87 -14.14 3.27
CA ARG A 81 -22.75 -14.38 4.19
C ARG A 81 -21.45 -14.62 3.43
N GLU A 82 -21.47 -15.43 2.38
CA GLU A 82 -20.31 -15.71 1.53
C GLU A 82 -19.80 -14.45 0.83
N SER A 83 -20.70 -13.63 0.27
CA SER A 83 -20.38 -12.33 -0.30
C SER A 83 -19.68 -11.41 0.72
N ARG A 84 -20.23 -11.29 1.94
CA ARG A 84 -19.59 -10.51 3.02
C ARG A 84 -18.22 -11.04 3.38
N MET A 85 -18.06 -12.36 3.50
CA MET A 85 -16.76 -12.98 3.77
C MET A 85 -15.73 -12.66 2.67
N GLU A 86 -16.15 -12.65 1.41
CA GLU A 86 -15.27 -12.33 0.30
C GLU A 86 -14.83 -10.86 0.32
N THR A 87 -15.75 -9.93 0.63
CA THR A 87 -15.37 -8.52 0.84
C THR A 87 -14.39 -8.32 1.99
N PHE A 88 -14.53 -9.08 3.08
CA PHE A 88 -13.58 -9.04 4.19
C PHE A 88 -12.21 -9.58 3.77
N LYS A 89 -12.14 -10.68 3.02
CA LYS A 89 -10.87 -11.19 2.49
C LYS A 89 -10.18 -10.17 1.61
N GLN A 90 -10.92 -9.53 0.68
CA GLN A 90 -10.36 -8.49 -0.19
C GLN A 90 -9.80 -7.32 0.61
N ARG A 91 -10.49 -6.89 1.68
CA ARG A 91 -10.00 -5.83 2.57
C ARG A 91 -8.74 -6.25 3.34
N ILE A 92 -8.65 -7.51 3.80
CA ILE A 92 -7.45 -8.02 4.46
C ILE A 92 -6.26 -8.01 3.50
N LEU A 93 -6.44 -8.49 2.27
CA LEU A 93 -5.39 -8.46 1.25
C LEU A 93 -4.92 -7.03 0.94
N ALA A 94 -5.85 -6.08 0.84
CA ALA A 94 -5.51 -4.67 0.64
C ALA A 94 -4.69 -4.09 1.80
N TYR A 95 -4.98 -4.48 3.05
CA TYR A 95 -4.18 -4.06 4.21
C TYR A 95 -2.81 -4.71 4.25
N ASP A 96 -2.68 -5.97 3.85
CA ASP A 96 -1.37 -6.64 3.72
C ASP A 96 -0.50 -5.95 2.63
N ASP A 97 -1.12 -5.58 1.51
CA ASP A 97 -0.46 -4.81 0.45
C ASP A 97 -0.04 -3.40 0.91
N GLU A 98 -0.83 -2.75 1.77
CA GLU A 98 -0.45 -1.47 2.37
C GLU A 98 0.70 -1.63 3.37
N LEU A 99 0.65 -2.66 4.22
CA LEU A 99 1.69 -2.97 5.20
C LEU A 99 3.03 -3.23 4.52
N THR A 100 3.03 -4.04 3.44
CA THR A 100 4.25 -4.32 2.67
C THR A 100 4.79 -3.07 1.98
N ARG A 101 3.94 -2.17 1.47
CA ARG A 101 4.38 -0.86 0.96
C ARG A 101 5.02 -0.01 2.05
N LYS A 102 4.43 0.04 3.25
CA LYS A 102 4.97 0.80 4.39
C LYS A 102 6.30 0.23 4.87
N GLN A 103 6.45 -1.09 4.90
CA GLN A 103 7.74 -1.74 5.22
C GLN A 103 8.83 -1.37 4.20
N LYS A 104 8.54 -1.46 2.90
CA LYS A 104 9.48 -1.02 1.86
C LYS A 104 9.86 0.46 1.98
N GLN A 105 8.91 1.32 2.34
CA GLN A 105 9.19 2.74 2.59
C GLN A 105 10.10 2.94 3.82
N LEU A 106 9.89 2.17 4.88
CA LEU A 106 10.75 2.21 6.07
C LEU A 106 12.16 1.71 5.75
N GLU A 107 12.30 0.59 5.06
CA GLU A 107 13.59 0.07 4.60
C GLU A 107 14.31 1.10 3.72
N HIS A 108 13.61 1.74 2.78
CA HIS A 108 14.20 2.80 1.96
C HIS A 108 14.65 4.00 2.81
N LYS A 109 13.85 4.45 3.77
CA LYS A 109 14.26 5.53 4.68
C LYS A 109 15.46 5.15 5.53
N GLU A 110 15.53 3.91 6.00
CA GLU A 110 16.67 3.38 6.75
C GLU A 110 17.94 3.36 5.90
N THR A 111 17.84 2.95 4.63
CA THR A 111 18.99 3.03 3.70
C THR A 111 19.45 4.47 3.45
N LEU A 112 18.52 5.41 3.27
CA LEU A 112 18.87 6.83 3.11
C LEU A 112 19.51 7.42 4.37
N LEU A 113 19.06 6.99 5.55
CA LEU A 113 19.63 7.43 6.83
C LEU A 113 21.04 6.85 7.01
N ALA A 114 21.26 5.58 6.68
CA ALA A 114 22.58 4.95 6.69
C ALA A 114 23.56 5.65 5.72
N ASP A 115 23.09 5.99 4.51
CA ASP A 115 23.88 6.76 3.54
C ASP A 115 24.18 8.19 4.03
N ALA A 116 23.23 8.84 4.71
CA ALA A 116 23.45 10.16 5.30
C ALA A 116 24.48 10.08 6.43
N THR A 117 24.37 9.11 7.35
CA THR A 117 25.36 8.92 8.42
C THR A 117 26.75 8.62 7.87
N ALA A 118 26.86 7.81 6.81
CA ALA A 118 28.15 7.54 6.18
C ALA A 118 28.76 8.79 5.52
N ARG A 119 27.92 9.67 4.94
CA ARG A 119 28.37 10.98 4.41
C ARG A 119 28.83 11.91 5.52
N ASP A 120 28.12 11.96 6.64
CA ASP A 120 28.47 12.79 7.80
C ASP A 120 29.79 12.33 8.42
N GLU A 121 29.97 11.01 8.62
CA GLU A 121 31.25 10.44 9.09
C GLU A 121 32.41 10.76 8.13
N ALA A 122 32.18 10.66 6.81
CA ALA A 122 33.18 11.03 5.83
C ALA A 122 33.51 12.54 5.85
N ALA A 123 32.52 13.39 6.11
CA ALA A 123 32.71 14.82 6.27
C ALA A 123 33.51 15.14 7.54
N GLU A 124 33.20 14.52 8.67
CA GLU A 124 33.96 14.67 9.93
C GLU A 124 35.42 14.24 9.79
N MET A 125 35.67 13.14 9.08
CA MET A 125 37.04 12.70 8.77
C MET A 125 37.79 13.74 7.95
N LYS A 126 37.13 14.38 6.99
CA LYS A 126 37.72 15.43 6.16
C LYS A 126 37.95 16.73 6.91
N VAL A 127 37.05 17.11 7.81
CA VAL A 127 37.25 18.25 8.73
C VAL A 127 38.46 17.98 9.62
N SER A 128 38.56 16.78 10.20
CA SER A 128 39.71 16.38 11.03
C SER A 128 41.04 16.40 10.26
N GLU A 129 41.02 16.07 8.96
CA GLU A 129 42.19 16.17 8.08
C GLU A 129 42.57 17.64 7.82
N LEU A 130 41.60 18.49 7.48
CA LEU A 130 41.81 19.92 7.28
C LEU A 130 42.29 20.63 8.56
N GLU A 131 41.80 20.24 9.73
CA GLU A 131 42.29 20.76 11.02
C GLU A 131 43.76 20.42 11.24
N LYS A 132 44.19 19.19 10.92
CA LYS A 132 45.61 18.80 10.98
C LYS A 132 46.45 19.59 9.98
N GLU A 133 45.96 19.80 8.76
CA GLU A 133 46.63 20.65 7.77
C GLU A 133 46.75 22.09 8.26
N LEU A 134 45.71 22.65 8.88
CA LEU A 134 45.72 23.99 9.46
C LEU A 134 46.76 24.13 10.57
N VAL A 135 46.86 23.15 11.46
CA VAL A 135 47.89 23.13 12.52
C VAL A 135 49.29 23.13 11.91
N THR A 136 49.55 22.25 10.94
CA THR A 136 50.87 22.20 10.29
C THR A 136 51.21 23.47 9.50
N LEU A 137 50.21 24.10 8.88
CA LEU A 137 50.37 25.40 8.22
C LEU A 137 50.67 26.52 9.23
N THR A 138 49.98 26.51 10.37
CA THR A 138 50.21 27.48 11.45
C THR A 138 51.64 27.36 11.98
N ASP A 139 52.11 26.14 12.27
CA ASP A 139 53.49 25.88 12.72
C ASP A 139 54.54 26.37 11.70
N THR A 140 54.24 26.20 10.40
CA THR A 140 55.15 26.68 9.34
C THR A 140 55.13 28.20 9.20
N VAL A 141 53.99 28.85 9.37
CA VAL A 141 53.88 30.32 9.42
C VAL A 141 54.64 30.88 10.62
N GLU A 142 54.44 30.34 11.83
CA GLU A 142 55.17 30.76 13.03
C GLU A 142 56.69 30.61 12.84
N LYS A 143 57.15 29.49 12.27
CA LYS A 143 58.57 29.29 11.95
C LYS A 143 59.10 30.32 10.95
N LYS A 144 58.31 30.69 9.95
CA LYS A 144 58.69 31.71 8.95
C LYS A 144 58.69 33.11 9.54
N GLU A 145 57.78 33.41 10.45
CA GLU A 145 57.73 34.67 11.18
C GLU A 145 58.98 34.84 12.06
N LEU A 146 59.38 33.79 12.78
CA LEU A 146 60.65 33.78 13.53
C LEU A 146 61.88 33.98 12.61
N GLU A 147 61.91 33.34 11.43
CA GLU A 147 62.98 33.55 10.45
C GLU A 147 63.04 35.00 9.95
N LEU A 148 61.88 35.60 9.66
CA LEU A 148 61.77 37.00 9.26
C LEU A 148 62.21 37.95 10.37
N GLN A 149 61.84 37.66 11.62
CA GLN A 149 62.24 38.46 12.77
C GLN A 149 63.76 38.42 12.97
N SER A 150 64.38 37.23 12.84
CA SER A 150 65.85 37.09 12.86
C SER A 150 66.53 37.88 11.74
N ARG A 151 66.00 37.85 10.50
CA ARG A 151 66.55 38.65 9.40
C ARG A 151 66.37 40.14 9.62
N THR A 152 65.26 40.56 10.23
CA THR A 152 65.00 41.96 10.56
C THR A 152 65.99 42.48 11.60
N ASP A 153 66.31 41.68 12.62
CA ASP A 153 67.33 42.03 13.61
C ASP A 153 68.74 42.07 12.99
N GLU A 154 69.05 41.17 12.05
CA GLU A 154 70.30 41.21 11.28
C GLU A 154 70.43 42.48 10.43
N ILE A 155 69.36 42.90 9.76
CA ILE A 155 69.31 44.17 9.03
C ILE A 155 69.53 45.35 9.99
N ARG A 156 68.89 45.36 11.16
CA ARG A 156 69.09 46.43 12.17
C ARG A 156 70.54 46.52 12.63
N HIS A 157 71.24 45.39 12.76
CA HIS A 157 72.66 45.38 13.09
C HIS A 157 73.54 45.92 11.96
N LEU A 158 73.19 45.65 10.70
CA LEU A 158 73.88 46.21 9.54
C LEU A 158 73.65 47.73 9.42
N GLU A 159 72.43 48.21 9.67
CA GLU A 159 72.12 49.65 9.69
C GLU A 159 72.95 50.39 10.75
N GLN A 160 73.11 49.83 11.95
CA GLN A 160 73.99 50.40 12.99
C GLN A 160 75.47 50.42 12.58
N ALA A 161 75.92 49.43 11.80
CA ALA A 161 77.28 49.41 11.28
C ALA A 161 77.48 50.47 10.19
N ASP A 162 76.49 50.67 9.33
CA ASP A 162 76.52 51.71 8.29
C ASP A 162 76.46 53.12 8.89
N GLU A 163 75.64 53.37 9.92
CA GLU A 163 75.64 54.64 10.66
C GLU A 163 77.04 54.95 11.24
N LYS A 164 77.73 53.93 11.75
CA LYS A 164 79.10 54.07 12.27
C LYS A 164 80.11 54.36 11.16
N HIS A 165 79.97 53.72 10.00
CA HIS A 165 80.82 54.01 8.85
C HIS A 165 80.55 55.39 8.26
N GLU A 166 79.30 55.85 8.27
CA GLU A 166 78.91 57.18 7.80
C GLU A 166 79.45 58.29 8.73
N ALA A 167 79.40 58.08 10.05
CA ALA A 167 80.06 58.97 11.01
C ALA A 167 81.59 59.06 10.79
N GLN A 168 82.25 57.93 10.50
CA GLN A 168 83.69 57.91 10.16
C GLN A 168 83.99 58.64 8.85
N ARG A 169 83.11 58.53 7.85
CA ARG A 169 83.25 59.26 6.57
C ARG A 169 83.11 60.76 6.78
N MET A 170 82.11 61.22 7.54
CA MET A 170 81.95 62.64 7.88
C MET A 170 83.16 63.21 8.63
N GLU A 171 83.78 62.44 9.52
CA GLU A 171 84.98 62.87 10.23
C GLU A 171 86.22 62.96 9.31
N LEU A 172 86.39 62.02 8.38
CA LEU A 172 87.45 62.08 7.37
C LEU A 172 87.25 63.24 6.39
N GLU A 173 86.01 63.55 6.00
CA GLU A 173 85.68 64.68 5.13
C GLU A 173 85.98 66.03 5.82
N ALA A 174 85.67 66.16 7.10
CA ALA A 174 86.05 67.33 7.91
C ALA A 174 87.57 67.51 8.04
N GLN A 175 88.34 66.41 8.09
CA GLN A 175 89.81 66.45 8.08
C GLN A 175 90.37 66.89 6.72
N LEU A 176 89.73 66.49 5.62
CA LEU A 176 90.08 66.89 4.25
C LEU A 176 89.81 68.39 4.02
N ASP A 177 88.68 68.90 4.51
CA ASP A 177 88.36 70.34 4.44
C ASP A 177 89.32 71.20 5.28
N SER A 178 89.78 70.68 6.42
CA SER A 178 90.82 71.30 7.24
C SER A 178 92.18 71.35 6.50
N ALA A 179 92.56 70.26 5.82
CA ALA A 179 93.79 70.17 5.04
C ALA A 179 93.76 71.12 3.81
N ASN A 180 92.64 71.20 3.10
CA ASN A 180 92.46 72.10 1.95
C ASN A 180 92.54 73.58 2.36
N LYS A 181 92.02 73.95 3.54
CA LYS A 181 92.20 75.29 4.14
C LYS A 181 93.65 75.62 4.50
N THR A 182 94.52 74.61 4.64
CA THR A 182 95.94 74.77 4.95
C THR A 182 96.77 74.92 3.66
N ILE A 183 96.33 74.30 2.57
CA ILE A 183 96.91 74.44 1.22
C ILE A 183 96.62 75.83 0.63
N GLU A 184 95.42 76.38 0.83
CA GLU A 184 95.09 77.76 0.38
C GLU A 184 95.91 78.86 1.08
N LYS A 185 96.48 78.59 2.27
CA LYS A 185 97.32 79.55 3.01
C LYS A 185 98.78 79.59 2.57
N LEU A 186 99.24 78.65 1.74
CA LEU A 186 100.64 78.53 1.30
C LEU A 186 100.89 79.01 -0.15
N HIS A 187 99.86 79.49 -0.85
CA HIS A 187 99.96 79.96 -2.23
C HIS A 187 100.00 81.51 -2.39
N ALA A 188 100.15 82.27 -1.29
CA ALA A 188 100.09 83.73 -1.31
C ALA A 188 101.35 84.41 -0.75
N ALA A 189 102.51 84.24 -1.41
CA ALA A 189 103.66 85.17 -1.36
C ALA A 189 104.75 84.82 -2.42
N ASP A 190 105.31 85.86 -3.05
CA ASP A 190 106.48 85.90 -3.98
C ASP A 190 106.25 85.33 -5.41
N VAL A 191 106.58 86.02 -6.51
CA VAL A 191 107.81 86.76 -6.83
C VAL A 191 107.57 87.90 -7.82
N ASP A 192 108.46 88.87 -7.64
CA ASP A 192 108.74 90.15 -8.28
C ASP A 192 109.12 90.16 -9.78
N VAL A 193 109.16 91.39 -10.27
CA VAL A 193 109.16 92.00 -11.60
C VAL A 193 110.35 91.67 -12.51
N GLY A 194 110.06 91.40 -13.79
CA GLY A 194 111.09 91.30 -14.83
C GLY A 194 110.68 91.33 -16.30
N LEU A 195 109.43 91.57 -16.70
CA LEU A 195 109.04 91.64 -18.14
C LEU A 195 107.87 92.60 -18.42
N GLN A 196 107.97 93.86 -17.98
CA GLN A 196 106.90 94.89 -18.09
C GLN A 196 106.62 95.44 -19.52
N ARG A 197 106.95 94.70 -20.60
CA ARG A 197 106.45 95.02 -21.96
C ARG A 197 105.77 93.84 -22.67
N GLU A 198 106.15 92.60 -22.37
CA GLU A 198 105.34 91.42 -22.72
C GLU A 198 104.20 91.18 -21.73
N SER A 199 104.38 91.57 -20.46
CA SER A 199 103.35 91.50 -19.44
C SER A 199 102.14 92.38 -19.77
N ILE A 200 102.29 93.52 -20.43
CA ILE A 200 101.14 94.35 -20.84
C ILE A 200 100.33 93.65 -21.94
N ALA A 201 100.98 93.05 -22.94
CA ALA A 201 100.28 92.29 -23.98
C ALA A 201 99.67 90.98 -23.44
N GLN A 202 100.33 90.30 -22.49
CA GLN A 202 99.78 89.13 -21.79
C GLN A 202 98.65 89.50 -20.83
N LEU A 203 98.72 90.65 -20.15
CA LEU A 203 97.64 91.17 -19.30
C LEU A 203 96.47 91.66 -20.13
N GLU A 204 96.69 92.28 -21.30
CA GLU A 204 95.62 92.62 -22.24
C GLU A 204 94.95 91.36 -22.82
N SER A 205 95.74 90.33 -23.15
CA SER A 205 95.23 89.01 -23.54
C SER A 205 94.47 88.32 -22.40
N GLN A 206 94.95 88.39 -21.16
CA GLN A 206 94.26 87.86 -19.98
C GLN A 206 93.01 88.66 -19.64
N VAL A 207 93.01 89.99 -19.78
CA VAL A 207 91.83 90.83 -19.58
C VAL A 207 90.80 90.54 -20.67
N ALA A 208 91.20 90.33 -21.92
CA ALA A 208 90.30 89.88 -22.98
C ALA A 208 89.73 88.48 -22.69
N LYS A 209 90.57 87.54 -22.22
CA LYS A 209 90.16 86.19 -21.83
C LYS A 209 89.21 86.17 -20.63
N LEU A 210 89.49 86.99 -19.61
CA LEU A 210 88.66 87.14 -18.42
C LEU A 210 87.34 87.86 -18.75
N LYS A 211 87.36 88.85 -19.66
CA LYS A 211 86.12 89.46 -20.17
C LYS A 211 85.25 88.45 -20.90
N LEU A 212 85.86 87.63 -21.78
CA LEU A 212 85.14 86.56 -22.46
C LEU A 212 84.60 85.53 -21.46
N GLN A 213 85.38 85.17 -20.44
CA GLN A 213 84.93 84.24 -19.40
C GLN A 213 83.78 84.82 -18.57
N VAL A 214 83.85 86.09 -18.18
CA VAL A 214 82.75 86.79 -17.50
C VAL A 214 81.52 86.82 -18.39
N GLU A 215 81.66 87.08 -19.69
CA GLU A 215 80.55 87.08 -20.63
C GLU A 215 79.90 85.69 -20.72
N THR A 216 80.69 84.62 -20.87
CA THR A 216 80.18 83.24 -20.86
C THR A 216 79.53 82.83 -19.53
N GLU A 217 80.07 83.29 -18.39
CA GLU A 217 79.48 83.03 -17.07
C GLU A 217 78.19 83.84 -16.86
N THR A 218 78.10 85.06 -17.41
CA THR A 218 76.87 85.86 -17.37
C THR A 218 75.79 85.28 -18.28
N GLU A 219 76.16 84.78 -19.46
CA GLU A 219 75.26 84.03 -20.34
C GLU A 219 74.81 82.73 -19.65
N GLY A 220 75.72 81.99 -19.03
CA GLY A 220 75.43 80.79 -18.23
C GLY A 220 74.49 81.08 -17.05
N ALA A 221 74.73 82.16 -16.32
CA ALA A 221 73.85 82.62 -15.24
C ALA A 221 72.48 83.07 -15.76
N SER A 222 72.40 83.71 -16.92
CA SER A 222 71.14 84.11 -17.55
C SER A 222 70.33 82.89 -18.02
N ALA A 223 71.00 81.89 -18.61
CA ALA A 223 70.42 80.64 -19.03
C ALA A 223 69.90 79.84 -17.83
N ALA A 224 70.68 79.77 -16.74
CA ALA A 224 70.26 79.13 -15.49
C ALA A 224 69.04 79.82 -14.86
N ARG A 225 68.98 81.16 -14.87
CA ARG A 225 67.81 81.91 -14.40
C ARG A 225 66.57 81.65 -15.26
N SER A 226 66.73 81.60 -16.58
CA SER A 226 65.63 81.26 -17.51
C SER A 226 65.14 79.82 -17.30
N ALA A 227 66.05 78.87 -17.12
CA ALA A 227 65.73 77.47 -16.81
C ALA A 227 64.99 77.33 -15.47
N LEU A 228 65.44 78.05 -14.43
CA LEU A 228 64.77 78.11 -13.13
C LEU A 228 63.34 78.65 -13.25
N GLU A 229 63.15 79.72 -14.01
CA GLU A 229 61.82 80.31 -14.22
C GLU A 229 60.88 79.35 -14.97
N THR A 230 61.44 78.61 -15.93
CA THR A 230 60.70 77.57 -16.65
C THR A 230 60.34 76.39 -15.73
N TYR A 231 61.27 75.97 -14.87
CA TYR A 231 61.04 74.93 -13.87
C TYR A 231 59.96 75.35 -12.87
N LYS A 232 60.01 76.58 -12.35
CA LYS A 232 58.99 77.14 -11.46
C LYS A 232 57.61 77.09 -12.10
N LYS A 233 57.47 77.53 -13.36
CA LYS A 233 56.19 77.46 -14.09
C LYS A 233 55.69 76.03 -14.27
N ARG A 234 56.57 75.08 -14.61
CA ARG A 234 56.21 73.66 -14.75
C ARG A 234 55.80 73.06 -13.41
N ALA A 235 56.55 73.31 -12.34
CA ALA A 235 56.25 72.84 -10.99
C ALA A 235 54.90 73.41 -10.49
N HIS A 236 54.65 74.71 -10.73
CA HIS A 236 53.39 75.35 -10.36
C HIS A 236 52.20 74.80 -11.14
N THR A 237 52.40 74.41 -12.41
CA THR A 237 51.38 73.76 -13.24
C THR A 237 51.11 72.33 -12.78
N ALA A 238 52.15 71.57 -12.44
CA ALA A 238 52.04 70.22 -11.89
C ALA A 238 51.30 70.21 -10.54
N LEU A 239 51.64 71.15 -9.64
CA LEU A 239 50.94 71.35 -8.37
C LEU A 239 49.47 71.70 -8.56
N LYS A 240 49.15 72.61 -9.49
CA LYS A 240 47.77 72.99 -9.78
C LYS A 240 46.97 71.81 -10.35
N LYS A 241 47.57 71.01 -11.24
CA LYS A 241 46.96 69.80 -11.79
C LYS A 241 46.70 68.76 -10.69
N ALA A 242 47.72 68.43 -9.90
CA ALA A 242 47.60 67.50 -8.78
C ALA A 242 46.54 67.97 -7.75
N SER A 243 46.49 69.26 -7.44
CA SER A 243 45.47 69.83 -6.56
C SER A 243 44.05 69.71 -7.14
N SER A 244 43.88 69.99 -8.43
CA SER A 244 42.57 69.85 -9.11
C SER A 244 42.11 68.39 -9.23
N GLU A 245 43.03 67.47 -9.49
CA GLU A 245 42.78 66.04 -9.64
C GLU A 245 42.46 65.39 -8.29
N ASN A 246 43.19 65.78 -7.24
CA ASN A 246 42.91 65.36 -5.87
C ASN A 246 41.52 65.87 -5.41
N LYS A 247 41.15 67.11 -5.73
CA LYS A 247 39.82 67.66 -5.43
C LYS A 247 38.70 66.91 -6.16
N LEU A 248 38.92 66.50 -7.41
CA LEU A 248 37.96 65.70 -8.18
C LEU A 248 37.81 64.29 -7.60
N ASN A 249 38.92 63.65 -7.22
CA ASN A 249 38.91 62.33 -6.61
C ASN A 249 38.24 62.34 -5.24
N LEU A 250 38.48 63.38 -4.43
CA LEU A 250 37.80 63.56 -3.14
C LEU A 250 36.28 63.70 -3.32
N LYS A 251 35.85 64.45 -4.35
CA LYS A 251 34.43 64.60 -4.67
C LYS A 251 33.79 63.28 -5.10
N LYS A 252 34.47 62.51 -5.96
CA LYS A 252 34.00 61.17 -6.37
C LYS A 252 33.95 60.18 -5.20
N ALA A 253 34.93 60.23 -4.31
CA ALA A 253 34.93 59.39 -3.10
C ALA A 253 33.77 59.73 -2.17
N ALA A 254 33.48 61.03 -1.97
CA ALA A 254 32.31 61.47 -1.20
C ALA A 254 30.99 61.04 -1.84
N GLU A 255 30.83 61.21 -3.17
CA GLU A 255 29.64 60.76 -3.90
C GLU A 255 29.45 59.23 -3.80
N ASN A 256 30.52 58.44 -3.95
CA ASN A 256 30.46 56.99 -3.77
C ASN A 256 30.13 56.59 -2.32
N SER A 257 30.68 57.29 -1.33
CA SER A 257 30.34 57.08 0.08
C SER A 257 28.84 57.30 0.32
N THR A 258 28.26 58.38 -0.22
CA THR A 258 26.82 58.65 -0.06
C THR A 258 25.94 57.62 -0.75
N LYS A 259 26.37 57.08 -1.91
CA LYS A 259 25.64 56.00 -2.59
C LYS A 259 25.66 54.71 -1.80
N LEU A 260 26.83 54.31 -1.30
CA LEU A 260 26.97 53.14 -0.44
C LEU A 260 26.13 53.28 0.83
N GLU A 261 26.08 54.47 1.42
CA GLU A 261 25.27 54.74 2.61
C GLU A 261 23.76 54.61 2.33
N GLN A 262 23.30 55.10 1.17
CA GLN A 262 21.91 54.89 0.72
C GLN A 262 21.57 53.42 0.46
N GLU A 263 22.48 52.68 -0.20
CA GLU A 263 22.31 51.24 -0.44
C GLU A 263 22.27 50.44 0.86
N LEU A 264 23.11 50.82 1.84
CA LEU A 264 23.15 50.19 3.16
C LEU A 264 21.85 50.46 3.93
N GLU A 265 21.30 51.67 3.86
CA GLU A 265 20.03 52.00 4.48
C GLU A 265 18.85 51.27 3.81
N PHE A 266 18.86 51.16 2.48
CA PHE A 266 17.88 50.36 1.74
C PHE A 266 17.97 48.88 2.10
N ALA A 267 19.17 48.32 2.20
CA ALA A 267 19.40 46.94 2.59
C ALA A 267 18.93 46.68 4.03
N LYS A 268 19.20 47.60 4.97
CA LYS A 268 18.67 47.54 6.34
C LYS A 268 17.14 47.54 6.36
N GLY A 269 16.50 48.44 5.62
CA GLY A 269 15.05 48.48 5.52
C GLY A 269 14.46 47.17 4.97
N ARG A 270 15.12 46.57 3.96
CA ARG A 270 14.73 45.27 3.43
C ARG A 270 14.89 44.15 4.47
N ILE A 271 16.00 44.14 5.21
CA ILE A 271 16.24 43.15 6.28
C ILE A 271 15.15 43.25 7.34
N SER A 272 14.83 44.46 7.83
CA SER A 272 13.78 44.65 8.83
C SER A 272 12.39 44.24 8.32
N ALA A 273 12.09 44.47 7.03
CA ALA A 273 10.84 44.00 6.42
C ALA A 273 10.76 42.46 6.37
N LEU A 274 11.86 41.80 5.98
CA LEU A 274 11.95 40.34 5.95
C LEU A 274 11.89 39.75 7.36
N GLU A 275 12.51 40.38 8.35
CA GLU A 275 12.43 39.97 9.76
C GLU A 275 10.98 40.03 10.27
N ALA A 276 10.23 41.08 9.92
CA ALA A 276 8.82 41.21 10.28
C ALA A 276 7.94 40.15 9.60
N GLU A 277 8.18 39.85 8.31
CA GLU A 277 7.47 38.80 7.58
C GLU A 277 7.79 37.39 8.13
N LEU A 278 9.04 37.16 8.53
CA LEU A 278 9.46 35.91 9.16
C LEU A 278 8.79 35.74 10.54
N GLU A 279 8.66 36.82 11.32
CA GLU A 279 7.95 36.76 12.60
C GLU A 279 6.44 36.55 12.43
N ASP A 280 5.80 37.19 11.44
CA ASP A 280 4.39 36.96 11.13
C ASP A 280 4.12 35.52 10.66
N THR A 281 4.99 34.97 9.81
CA THR A 281 4.87 33.56 9.38
C THR A 281 5.07 32.59 10.54
N ARG A 282 6.00 32.86 11.47
CA ARG A 282 6.13 32.08 12.71
C ARG A 282 4.87 32.14 13.55
N GLN A 283 4.28 33.31 13.75
CA GLN A 283 3.04 33.46 14.52
C GLN A 283 1.91 32.66 13.89
N ARG A 284 1.72 32.75 12.56
CA ARG A 284 0.72 31.97 11.82
C ARG A 284 0.95 30.46 11.95
N MET A 285 2.20 29.99 11.87
CA MET A 285 2.51 28.57 12.09
C MET A 285 2.11 28.12 13.49
N THR A 286 2.46 28.88 14.53
CA THR A 286 2.07 28.52 15.91
C THR A 286 0.55 28.54 16.14
N GLU A 287 -0.18 29.41 15.44
CA GLU A 287 -1.65 29.43 15.49
C GLU A 287 -2.26 28.22 14.79
N VAL A 288 -1.72 27.84 13.62
CA VAL A 288 -2.13 26.62 12.90
C VAL A 288 -1.84 25.37 13.73
N GLU A 289 -0.69 25.31 14.41
CA GLU A 289 -0.35 24.20 15.32
C GLU A 289 -1.35 24.13 16.49
N LYS A 290 -1.60 25.26 17.19
CA LYS A 290 -2.56 25.29 18.30
C LYS A 290 -3.98 24.91 17.89
N THR A 291 -4.44 25.39 16.73
CA THR A 291 -5.78 25.06 16.22
C THR A 291 -5.85 23.61 15.73
N GLY A 292 -4.76 23.09 15.16
CA GLY A 292 -4.59 21.67 14.82
C GLY A 292 -4.67 20.78 16.05
N ASP A 293 -3.92 21.10 17.10
CA ASP A 293 -3.91 20.37 18.37
C ASP A 293 -5.28 20.41 19.05
N ALA A 294 -5.94 21.56 19.10
CA ALA A 294 -7.29 21.69 19.66
C ALA A 294 -8.32 20.84 18.89
N ARG A 295 -8.24 20.83 17.55
CA ARG A 295 -9.11 19.98 16.71
C ARG A 295 -8.82 18.49 16.93
N ALA A 296 -7.55 18.11 17.03
CA ALA A 296 -7.14 16.73 17.29
C ALA A 296 -7.61 16.26 18.67
N GLN A 297 -7.50 17.12 19.70
CA GLN A 297 -7.97 16.82 21.05
C GLN A 297 -9.50 16.66 21.08
N SER A 298 -10.24 17.59 20.46
CA SER A 298 -11.70 17.49 20.37
C SER A 298 -12.16 16.21 19.65
N ALA A 299 -11.46 15.81 18.57
CA ALA A 299 -11.75 14.57 17.87
C ALA A 299 -11.49 13.32 18.74
N ARG A 300 -10.42 13.32 19.55
CA ARG A 300 -10.13 12.24 20.50
C ARG A 300 -11.20 12.14 21.59
N GLU A 301 -11.61 13.27 22.15
CA GLU A 301 -12.66 13.32 23.17
C GLU A 301 -14.01 12.81 22.62
N ALA A 302 -14.36 13.19 21.39
CA ALA A 302 -15.57 12.70 20.72
C ALA A 302 -15.52 11.18 20.48
N LEU A 303 -14.38 10.66 20.01
CA LEU A 303 -14.19 9.23 19.79
C LEU A 303 -14.25 8.43 21.11
N GLU A 304 -13.66 8.95 22.18
CA GLU A 304 -13.77 8.31 23.49
C GLU A 304 -15.21 8.33 24.03
N ALA A 305 -15.95 9.41 23.80
CA ALA A 305 -17.36 9.48 24.19
C ALA A 305 -18.21 8.46 23.41
N GLU A 306 -18.00 8.34 22.10
CA GLU A 306 -18.67 7.34 21.26
C GLU A 306 -18.32 5.92 21.72
N LYS A 307 -17.03 5.63 21.96
CA LYS A 307 -16.58 4.34 22.48
C LYS A 307 -17.27 3.99 23.80
N ARG A 308 -17.32 4.91 24.77
CA ARG A 308 -18.02 4.70 26.05
C ARG A 308 -19.52 4.44 25.82
N SER A 309 -20.15 5.18 24.90
CA SER A 309 -21.57 4.96 24.57
C SER A 309 -21.82 3.57 23.96
N LEU A 310 -20.93 3.09 23.10
CA LEU A 310 -21.03 1.75 22.52
C LEU A 310 -20.77 0.66 23.56
N GLU A 311 -19.77 0.82 24.43
CA GLU A 311 -19.47 -0.11 25.52
C GLU A 311 -20.65 -0.23 26.50
N THR A 312 -21.28 0.90 26.85
CA THR A 312 -22.48 0.90 27.69
C THR A 312 -23.67 0.23 27.01
N ALA A 313 -23.91 0.47 25.72
CA ALA A 313 -24.95 -0.19 24.95
C ALA A 313 -24.74 -1.71 24.88
N LEU A 314 -23.53 -2.17 24.58
CA LEU A 314 -23.17 -3.59 24.55
C LEU A 314 -23.33 -4.24 25.92
N THR A 315 -22.96 -3.54 27.00
CA THR A 315 -23.12 -4.06 28.36
C THR A 315 -24.61 -4.27 28.70
N LEU A 316 -25.47 -3.31 28.33
CA LEU A 316 -26.92 -3.43 28.50
C LEU A 316 -27.50 -4.59 27.68
N GLU A 317 -27.04 -4.79 26.45
CA GLU A 317 -27.46 -5.91 25.60
C GLU A 317 -27.03 -7.26 26.18
N ILE A 318 -25.79 -7.36 26.68
CA ILE A 318 -25.29 -8.55 27.38
C ILE A 318 -26.16 -8.86 28.60
N ASP A 319 -26.49 -7.86 29.41
CA ASP A 319 -27.31 -8.05 30.61
C ASP A 319 -28.75 -8.44 30.25
N SER A 320 -29.32 -7.88 29.18
CA SER A 320 -30.62 -8.30 28.63
C SER A 320 -30.59 -9.74 28.15
N LEU A 321 -29.55 -10.15 27.41
CA LEU A 321 -29.41 -11.53 26.93
C LEU A 321 -29.22 -12.51 28.08
N LYS A 322 -28.47 -12.15 29.13
CA LYS A 322 -28.36 -12.96 30.35
C LYS A 322 -29.73 -13.12 31.04
N ALA A 323 -30.49 -12.04 31.16
CA ALA A 323 -31.85 -12.09 31.71
C ALA A 323 -32.76 -13.01 30.88
N GLU A 324 -32.65 -12.99 29.56
CA GLU A 324 -33.44 -13.87 28.69
C GLU A 324 -32.99 -15.34 28.79
N VAL A 325 -31.69 -15.61 28.85
CA VAL A 325 -31.17 -16.98 29.07
C VAL A 325 -31.69 -17.55 30.38
N THR A 326 -31.57 -16.80 31.48
CA THR A 326 -32.09 -17.25 32.78
C THR A 326 -33.61 -17.48 32.76
N ARG A 327 -34.37 -16.64 32.04
CA ARG A 327 -35.82 -16.84 31.84
C ARG A 327 -36.11 -18.13 31.09
N LEU A 328 -35.36 -18.42 30.02
CA LEU A 328 -35.51 -19.63 29.21
C LEU A 328 -35.09 -20.89 29.98
N GLU A 329 -34.01 -20.84 30.75
CA GLU A 329 -33.59 -21.94 31.63
C GLU A 329 -34.67 -22.26 32.67
N GLN A 330 -35.27 -21.23 33.28
CA GLN A 330 -36.36 -21.41 34.23
C GLN A 330 -37.62 -22.00 33.55
N ALA A 331 -37.96 -21.56 32.34
CA ALA A 331 -39.07 -22.12 31.57
C ALA A 331 -38.82 -23.61 31.24
N LEU A 332 -37.61 -23.95 30.82
CA LEU A 332 -37.22 -25.33 30.51
C LEU A 332 -37.29 -26.23 31.75
N GLU A 333 -36.83 -25.74 32.90
CA GLU A 333 -36.93 -26.49 34.16
C GLU A 333 -38.39 -26.68 34.60
N ASN A 334 -39.23 -25.65 34.44
CA ASN A 334 -40.66 -25.74 34.73
C ASN A 334 -41.39 -26.78 33.87
N ASP A 335 -40.96 -27.00 32.62
CA ASP A 335 -41.50 -28.03 31.74
C ASP A 335 -40.88 -29.42 31.99
N ARG A 336 -39.60 -29.46 32.34
CA ARG A 336 -38.86 -30.69 32.61
C ARG A 336 -39.39 -31.43 33.84
N ILE A 337 -39.62 -30.74 34.96
CA ILE A 337 -40.11 -31.34 36.21
C ILE A 337 -41.41 -32.15 36.02
N PRO A 338 -42.49 -31.62 35.42
CA PRO A 338 -43.73 -32.37 35.24
C PRO A 338 -43.58 -33.52 34.24
N LEU A 339 -42.73 -33.38 33.22
CA LEU A 339 -42.44 -34.47 32.29
C LEU A 339 -41.70 -35.61 32.98
N GLU A 340 -40.68 -35.32 33.79
CA GLU A 340 -39.97 -36.33 34.59
C GLU A 340 -40.92 -37.01 35.59
N ALA A 341 -41.80 -36.25 36.25
CA ALA A 341 -42.81 -36.80 37.14
C ALA A 341 -43.79 -37.71 36.39
N ARG A 342 -44.20 -37.34 35.17
CA ARG A 342 -45.08 -38.15 34.33
C ARG A 342 -44.40 -39.42 33.84
N ILE A 343 -43.13 -39.34 33.43
CA ILE A 343 -42.33 -40.51 33.07
C ILE A 343 -42.26 -41.47 34.25
N LYS A 344 -41.94 -40.97 35.45
CA LYS A 344 -41.88 -41.79 36.66
C LYS A 344 -43.21 -42.49 36.94
N GLN A 345 -44.33 -41.77 36.86
CA GLN A 345 -45.67 -42.34 37.03
C GLN A 345 -45.97 -43.44 36.01
N LEU A 346 -45.62 -43.23 34.74
CA LEU A 346 -45.81 -44.23 33.69
C LEU A 346 -44.93 -45.47 33.92
N THR A 347 -43.70 -45.29 34.39
CA THR A 347 -42.81 -46.39 34.75
C THR A 347 -43.39 -47.22 35.90
N GLU A 348 -43.83 -46.57 36.99
CA GLU A 348 -44.47 -47.25 38.13
C GLU A 348 -45.75 -48.01 37.70
N SER A 349 -46.56 -47.41 36.83
CA SER A 349 -47.76 -48.07 36.28
C SER A 349 -47.41 -49.27 35.41
N ASN A 350 -46.37 -49.17 34.57
CA ASN A 350 -45.92 -50.29 33.75
C ASN A 350 -45.36 -51.43 34.61
N GLU A 351 -44.62 -51.12 35.67
CA GLU A 351 -44.15 -52.13 36.63
C GLU A 351 -45.32 -52.84 37.33
N ALA A 352 -46.34 -52.09 37.76
CA ALA A 352 -47.54 -52.65 38.36
C ALA A 352 -48.30 -53.58 37.39
N LEU A 353 -48.52 -53.14 36.14
CA LEU A 353 -49.14 -53.96 35.11
C LEU A 353 -48.31 -55.21 34.79
N ASN A 354 -46.98 -55.10 34.76
CA ASN A 354 -46.11 -56.24 34.52
C ASN A 354 -46.19 -57.26 35.67
N ASN A 355 -46.28 -56.81 36.92
CA ASN A 355 -46.50 -57.68 38.07
C ASN A 355 -47.88 -58.36 38.01
N GLU A 356 -48.93 -57.67 37.57
CA GLU A 356 -50.25 -58.25 37.35
C GLU A 356 -50.22 -59.31 36.24
N ILE A 357 -49.55 -59.05 35.13
CA ILE A 357 -49.33 -60.03 34.05
C ILE A 357 -48.62 -61.28 34.58
N ILE A 358 -47.61 -61.11 35.44
CA ILE A 358 -46.90 -62.24 36.06
C ILE A 358 -47.86 -63.05 36.94
N SER A 359 -48.65 -62.38 37.81
CA SER A 359 -49.64 -63.05 38.66
C SER A 359 -50.68 -63.81 37.85
N LEU A 360 -51.27 -63.18 36.83
CA LEU A 360 -52.27 -63.80 35.97
C LEU A 360 -51.69 -64.99 35.19
N LYS A 361 -50.43 -64.91 34.75
CA LYS A 361 -49.74 -66.04 34.12
C LYS A 361 -49.56 -67.20 35.09
N GLU A 362 -49.24 -66.92 36.35
CA GLU A 362 -49.08 -67.94 37.38
C GLU A 362 -50.42 -68.56 37.80
N ASP A 363 -51.48 -67.76 37.92
CA ASP A 363 -52.85 -68.25 38.14
C ASP A 363 -53.32 -69.13 36.97
N THR A 364 -53.09 -68.69 35.73
CA THR A 364 -53.43 -69.48 34.53
C THR A 364 -52.64 -70.79 34.50
N ARG A 365 -51.35 -70.75 34.88
CA ARG A 365 -50.50 -71.93 34.95
C ARG A 365 -51.00 -72.91 36.01
N THR A 366 -51.27 -72.45 37.23
CA THR A 366 -51.77 -73.31 38.32
C THR A 366 -53.15 -73.89 37.99
N GLN A 367 -54.03 -73.12 37.36
CA GLN A 367 -55.31 -73.61 36.87
C GLN A 367 -55.13 -74.67 35.76
N SER A 368 -54.21 -74.45 34.82
CA SER A 368 -53.87 -75.42 33.78
C SER A 368 -53.32 -76.71 34.39
N GLU A 369 -52.39 -76.62 35.34
CA GLU A 369 -51.82 -77.77 36.05
C GLU A 369 -52.91 -78.54 36.84
N SER A 370 -53.84 -77.85 37.49
CA SER A 370 -54.98 -78.47 38.19
C SER A 370 -55.95 -79.16 37.22
N MET A 371 -56.23 -78.53 36.07
CA MET A 371 -57.08 -79.11 35.05
C MET A 371 -56.43 -80.32 34.40
N GLU A 372 -55.12 -80.27 34.14
CA GLU A 372 -54.33 -81.40 33.65
C GLU A 372 -54.33 -82.57 34.65
N GLN A 373 -54.15 -82.31 35.95
CA GLN A 373 -54.31 -83.34 36.99
C GLN A 373 -55.72 -83.94 37.02
N THR A 374 -56.76 -83.13 36.81
CA THR A 374 -58.14 -83.61 36.77
C THR A 374 -58.41 -84.48 35.55
N VAL A 375 -57.88 -84.07 34.38
CA VAL A 375 -57.93 -84.85 33.14
C VAL A 375 -57.19 -86.17 33.35
N GLN A 376 -55.96 -86.14 33.89
CA GLN A 376 -55.19 -87.35 34.18
C GLN A 376 -55.94 -88.30 35.13
N ALA A 377 -56.55 -87.79 36.20
CA ALA A 377 -57.35 -88.62 37.10
C ALA A 377 -58.58 -89.24 36.41
N LYS A 378 -59.20 -88.52 35.46
CA LYS A 378 -60.30 -89.04 34.66
C LYS A 378 -59.84 -90.06 33.62
N ASP A 379 -58.67 -89.87 33.03
CA ASP A 379 -58.04 -90.84 32.14
C ASP A 379 -57.69 -92.13 32.89
N ASP A 380 -57.14 -92.03 34.11
CA ASP A 380 -56.88 -93.18 34.98
C ASP A 380 -58.19 -93.93 35.33
N GLU A 381 -59.28 -93.19 35.61
CA GLU A 381 -60.62 -93.77 35.85
C GLU A 381 -61.18 -94.45 34.58
N ILE A 382 -61.01 -93.84 33.40
CA ILE A 382 -61.40 -94.42 32.11
C ILE A 382 -60.60 -95.70 31.86
N ASP A 383 -59.30 -95.71 32.14
CA ASP A 383 -58.45 -96.88 32.00
C ASP A 383 -58.89 -98.01 32.93
N ASP A 384 -59.23 -97.71 34.18
CA ASP A 384 -59.73 -98.70 35.12
C ASP A 384 -61.12 -99.22 34.74
N LEU A 385 -62.03 -98.36 34.29
CA LEU A 385 -63.33 -98.76 33.73
C LEU A 385 -63.16 -99.59 32.46
N SER A 386 -62.19 -99.25 31.61
CA SER A 386 -61.85 -100.01 30.39
C SER A 386 -61.30 -101.39 30.75
N LYS A 387 -60.43 -101.51 31.76
CA LYS A 387 -59.97 -102.79 32.30
C LYS A 387 -61.12 -103.62 32.86
N GLN A 388 -62.04 -102.99 33.61
CA GLN A 388 -63.24 -103.67 34.12
C GLN A 388 -64.14 -104.17 32.99
N LEU A 389 -64.38 -103.34 31.97
CA LEU A 389 -65.15 -103.72 30.79
C LEU A 389 -64.48 -104.87 30.04
N GLN A 390 -63.16 -104.82 29.86
CA GLN A 390 -62.39 -105.87 29.20
C GLN A 390 -62.38 -107.17 30.02
N ALA A 391 -62.29 -107.08 31.35
CA ALA A 391 -62.42 -108.23 32.25
C ALA A 391 -63.83 -108.83 32.21
N ALA A 392 -64.88 -108.00 32.16
CA ALA A 392 -66.26 -108.44 31.99
C ALA A 392 -66.48 -109.10 30.63
N LEU A 393 -65.91 -108.55 29.54
CA LEU A 393 -65.92 -109.15 28.22
C LEU A 393 -65.14 -110.47 28.19
N ALA A 394 -64.00 -110.57 28.88
CA ALA A 394 -63.25 -111.82 29.01
C ALA A 394 -64.00 -112.87 29.85
N ALA A 395 -64.71 -112.46 30.90
CA ALA A 395 -65.59 -113.33 31.69
C ALA A 395 -66.81 -113.80 30.88
N ALA A 396 -67.42 -112.92 30.09
CA ALA A 396 -68.49 -113.26 29.15
C ALA A 396 -67.98 -114.19 28.03
N ALA A 397 -66.78 -113.95 27.51
CA ALA A 397 -66.12 -114.86 26.57
C ALA A 397 -65.80 -116.22 27.21
N SER A 398 -65.47 -116.26 28.51
CA SER A 398 -65.25 -117.51 29.26
C SER A 398 -66.55 -118.27 29.55
N LEU A 399 -67.71 -117.60 29.60
CA LEU A 399 -69.03 -118.27 29.61
C LEU A 399 -69.47 -118.76 28.22
N ALA A 400 -68.87 -118.24 27.14
CA ALA A 400 -69.24 -118.53 25.76
C ALA A 400 -68.37 -119.61 25.08
N THR A 401 -67.50 -120.32 25.80
CA THR A 401 -66.77 -121.49 25.27
C THR A 401 -67.43 -122.81 25.68
N ASN A 402 -68.61 -123.06 25.14
CA ASN A 402 -69.05 -124.39 24.68
C ASN A 402 -69.68 -124.17 23.31
N GLU A 403 -69.22 -124.94 22.32
CA GLU A 403 -69.54 -124.89 20.89
C GLU A 403 -68.70 -123.93 20.01
N ALA A 404 -67.66 -124.55 19.45
CA ALA A 404 -67.22 -124.51 18.04
C ALA A 404 -67.74 -123.34 17.16
N GLY A 405 -66.94 -122.69 16.33
CA GLY A 405 -65.67 -123.07 15.74
C GLY A 405 -65.52 -122.33 14.41
N ARG A 406 -64.37 -121.64 14.27
CA ARG A 406 -63.60 -121.39 13.03
C ARG A 406 -64.35 -121.31 11.68
N ARG A 407 -64.33 -120.13 11.03
CA ARG A 407 -63.44 -119.80 9.89
C ARG A 407 -63.87 -118.49 9.19
N SER A 408 -63.02 -117.48 9.35
CA SER A 408 -62.45 -116.59 8.32
C SER A 408 -63.22 -116.42 6.99
N TYR A 409 -63.74 -115.21 6.77
CA TYR A 409 -63.98 -114.61 5.47
C TYR A 409 -63.52 -113.13 5.48
N SER A 410 -62.57 -112.79 4.60
CA SER A 410 -62.46 -111.46 3.96
C SER A 410 -63.62 -111.34 2.92
N PRO A 411 -63.95 -110.19 2.24
CA PRO A 411 -63.11 -109.03 1.92
C PRO A 411 -63.80 -107.63 1.70
N ALA A 412 -62.95 -106.64 1.36
CA ALA A 412 -63.11 -105.57 0.35
C ALA A 412 -63.85 -104.23 0.62
N ILE A 413 -63.23 -103.17 0.04
CA ILE A 413 -63.78 -101.91 -0.52
C ILE A 413 -63.49 -100.59 0.25
N SER A 414 -62.60 -99.80 -0.35
CA SER A 414 -62.27 -98.35 -0.25
C SER A 414 -63.38 -97.46 -0.92
N PRO A 415 -63.21 -96.18 -1.33
CA PRO A 415 -62.52 -94.98 -0.80
C PRO A 415 -63.36 -93.66 -0.95
N THR A 416 -62.86 -92.51 -0.45
CA THR A 416 -62.94 -91.14 -1.05
C THR A 416 -61.95 -90.24 -0.25
N GLU A 417 -60.82 -89.74 -0.79
CA GLU A 417 -60.60 -88.55 -1.67
C GLU A 417 -61.19 -87.24 -1.09
N LYS A 418 -60.51 -86.08 -0.94
CA LYS A 418 -59.41 -85.34 -1.62
C LYS A 418 -58.76 -84.35 -0.61
N GLU A 419 -57.46 -84.06 -0.56
CA GLU A 419 -56.50 -83.46 -1.52
C GLU A 419 -56.49 -81.91 -1.60
N ARG A 420 -55.34 -81.31 -1.22
CA ARG A 420 -54.51 -80.26 -1.89
C ARG A 420 -53.69 -79.49 -0.82
N ARG A 421 -52.43 -79.06 -0.97
CA ARG A 421 -51.38 -79.19 -1.99
C ARG A 421 -50.14 -78.42 -1.45
N SER A 422 -48.94 -79.02 -1.49
CA SER A 422 -47.61 -78.41 -1.80
C SER A 422 -47.06 -77.24 -0.94
N THR A 423 -45.76 -76.97 -0.75
CA THR A 423 -44.45 -77.52 -1.18
C THR A 423 -43.31 -76.73 -0.49
N ALA A 424 -42.20 -77.43 -0.21
CA ALA A 424 -40.79 -77.02 -0.40
C ALA A 424 -40.09 -75.96 0.48
N SER A 425 -39.02 -76.45 1.12
CA SER A 425 -37.62 -75.97 1.03
C SER A 425 -37.08 -74.84 1.92
N SER A 426 -36.09 -75.25 2.73
CA SER A 426 -34.70 -74.75 2.70
C SER A 426 -34.34 -73.44 3.41
N SER A 427 -33.78 -73.63 4.62
CA SER A 427 -32.45 -73.20 5.08
C SER A 427 -32.02 -71.72 5.03
N ARG A 428 -31.46 -71.30 6.19
CA ARG A 428 -30.50 -70.19 6.47
C ARG A 428 -31.15 -68.82 6.72
N SER A 429 -31.15 -68.31 7.95
CA SER A 429 -30.01 -67.66 8.66
C SER A 429 -29.34 -66.57 7.82
N PHE A 430 -29.53 -65.30 8.19
CA PHE A 430 -28.48 -64.29 8.17
C PHE A 430 -28.88 -63.10 9.05
N ASP A 431 -28.05 -62.85 10.05
CA ASP A 431 -27.71 -61.52 10.56
C ASP A 431 -27.11 -60.64 9.46
N SER A 432 -27.25 -59.33 9.64
CA SER A 432 -26.20 -58.29 9.58
C SER A 432 -26.61 -56.99 8.87
N ASP A 433 -26.49 -55.92 9.66
CA ASP A 433 -25.61 -54.77 9.44
C ASP A 433 -25.61 -54.02 8.09
N ARG A 434 -26.00 -52.74 8.20
CA ARG A 434 -25.12 -51.54 8.19
C ARG A 434 -24.16 -51.30 6.99
N ASN A 435 -24.22 -50.03 6.55
CA ASN A 435 -23.30 -49.26 5.68
C ASN A 435 -23.34 -49.60 4.18
N SER A 436 -22.94 -48.75 3.24
CA SER A 436 -22.89 -47.30 3.04
C SER A 436 -22.24 -47.12 1.66
N PHE A 437 -22.58 -46.04 0.95
CA PHE A 437 -21.79 -45.37 -0.08
C PHE A 437 -21.72 -45.88 -1.54
N LEU A 438 -22.04 -44.90 -2.41
CA LEU A 438 -21.44 -44.54 -3.69
C LEU A 438 -21.72 -45.40 -4.94
N HIS A 439 -22.43 -44.82 -5.92
CA HIS A 439 -21.83 -44.46 -7.21
C HIS A 439 -22.67 -43.42 -7.99
N GLN A 440 -21.88 -42.60 -8.68
CA GLN A 440 -22.14 -41.43 -9.50
C GLN A 440 -22.37 -41.80 -10.98
N ALA A 441 -23.23 -41.05 -11.68
CA ALA A 441 -23.18 -40.72 -13.13
C ALA A 441 -24.47 -39.95 -13.51
N THR A 442 -24.44 -38.62 -13.69
CA THR A 442 -24.31 -37.88 -14.96
C THR A 442 -25.35 -38.18 -16.03
N SER A 443 -26.23 -37.21 -16.35
CA SER A 443 -26.52 -36.73 -17.72
C SER A 443 -27.56 -35.58 -17.74
N ASP A 444 -27.05 -34.40 -18.11
CA ASP A 444 -27.54 -33.41 -19.09
C ASP A 444 -29.01 -32.93 -19.17
N GLU A 445 -29.12 -31.62 -18.92
CA GLU A 445 -29.73 -30.56 -19.75
C GLU A 445 -30.84 -30.90 -20.76
N HIS A 446 -31.99 -30.26 -20.56
CA HIS A 446 -32.66 -29.50 -21.62
C HIS A 446 -33.39 -28.27 -21.06
N MET A 447 -32.99 -27.10 -21.53
CA MET A 447 -33.74 -25.85 -21.45
C MET A 447 -34.94 -25.86 -22.40
N ALA A 448 -36.08 -25.33 -21.95
CA ALA A 448 -36.98 -24.55 -22.81
C ALA A 448 -37.96 -23.69 -21.99
N ALA A 449 -37.76 -22.37 -22.17
CA ALA A 449 -38.62 -21.22 -21.92
C ALA A 449 -40.13 -21.42 -21.79
N ALA A 450 -40.71 -20.71 -20.82
CA ALA A 450 -41.97 -19.99 -20.99
C ALA A 450 -41.97 -18.71 -20.11
N VAL A 451 -41.90 -17.56 -20.78
CA VAL A 451 -42.18 -16.22 -20.23
C VAL A 451 -43.58 -15.83 -20.71
N ALA A 452 -44.49 -15.58 -19.79
CA ALA A 452 -45.72 -14.79 -19.93
C ALA A 452 -46.26 -14.59 -18.50
N ASP A 453 -46.00 -13.45 -17.86
CA ASP A 453 -46.79 -12.21 -17.91
C ASP A 453 -48.14 -12.31 -17.17
N SER A 454 -48.42 -11.28 -16.37
CA SER A 454 -49.64 -10.97 -15.61
C SER A 454 -49.86 -11.61 -14.23
N CYS A 455 -49.31 -10.96 -13.20
CA CYS A 455 -49.94 -10.89 -11.88
C CYS A 455 -51.15 -9.95 -11.91
N PRO A 456 -52.28 -10.32 -11.28
CA PRO A 456 -53.03 -9.37 -10.49
C PRO A 456 -53.14 -9.84 -9.04
N ILE A 457 -52.76 -8.93 -8.14
CA ILE A 457 -52.90 -8.98 -6.69
C ILE A 457 -54.39 -9.15 -6.31
N PRO A 458 -54.73 -10.00 -5.33
CA PRO A 458 -55.91 -9.78 -4.50
C PRO A 458 -55.50 -9.27 -3.12
N LEU A 459 -55.83 -8.00 -2.89
CA LEU A 459 -55.96 -7.40 -1.57
C LEU A 459 -57.00 -8.18 -0.75
N ALA A 460 -56.62 -8.62 0.45
CA ALA A 460 -57.58 -8.97 1.49
C ALA A 460 -56.95 -8.73 2.88
N SER A 461 -57.05 -7.49 3.36
CA SER A 461 -56.95 -7.16 4.78
C SER A 461 -58.35 -6.83 5.33
N LYS A 462 -58.89 -7.77 6.10
CA LYS A 462 -59.76 -7.53 7.26
C LYS A 462 -59.03 -8.24 8.39
N THR A 463 -58.55 -7.56 9.42
CA THR A 463 -59.37 -7.33 10.62
C THR A 463 -58.87 -6.14 11.45
N ASN A 464 -59.84 -5.44 12.04
CA ASN A 464 -59.83 -4.72 13.31
C ASN A 464 -59.12 -3.37 13.39
N GLY A 465 -59.92 -2.31 13.17
CA GLY A 465 -59.64 -0.97 13.66
C GLY A 465 -59.87 -0.87 15.16
N VAL A 466 -58.90 -0.23 15.83
CA VAL A 466 -59.01 0.64 17.03
C VAL A 466 -57.64 1.29 17.37
N ASP A 467 -56.57 1.09 16.57
CA ASP A 467 -55.25 1.73 16.80
C ASP A 467 -54.62 2.44 15.56
N GLN A 468 -55.42 2.81 14.55
CA GLN A 468 -54.88 3.30 13.26
C GLN A 468 -54.30 4.73 13.29
N SER A 469 -54.72 5.64 14.17
CA SER A 469 -54.24 7.03 14.10
C SER A 469 -52.80 7.22 14.56
N LYS A 470 -52.33 6.46 15.55
CA LYS A 470 -50.91 6.50 15.98
C LYS A 470 -49.99 5.71 15.05
N SER A 471 -50.51 4.64 14.44
CA SER A 471 -49.80 3.83 13.46
C SER A 471 -49.59 4.59 12.13
N GLU A 472 -50.57 5.37 11.68
CA GLU A 472 -50.46 6.15 10.43
C GLU A 472 -49.45 7.29 10.54
N ASP A 473 -49.40 8.00 11.67
CA ASP A 473 -48.40 9.05 11.93
C ASP A 473 -46.97 8.48 12.00
N GLU A 474 -46.82 7.30 12.61
CA GLU A 474 -45.54 6.61 12.70
C GLU A 474 -45.09 6.05 11.35
N VAL A 475 -46.03 5.54 10.53
CA VAL A 475 -45.77 5.12 9.15
C VAL A 475 -45.39 6.32 8.28
N MET A 476 -46.00 7.49 8.48
CA MET A 476 -45.64 8.71 7.75
C MET A 476 -44.23 9.20 8.12
N ARG A 477 -43.89 9.17 9.42
CA ARG A 477 -42.55 9.48 9.92
C ARG A 477 -41.48 8.52 9.38
N LEU A 478 -41.77 7.23 9.37
CA LEU A 478 -40.86 6.21 8.82
C LEU A 478 -40.69 6.34 7.30
N LYS A 479 -41.76 6.67 6.57
CA LYS A 479 -41.68 6.98 5.12
C LYS A 479 -40.83 8.22 4.84
N LEU A 480 -40.94 9.25 5.68
CA LEU A 480 -40.11 10.46 5.56
C LEU A 480 -38.63 10.13 5.81
N GLN A 481 -38.34 9.34 6.84
CA GLN A 481 -36.98 8.89 7.13
C GLN A 481 -36.42 7.98 6.03
N LEU A 482 -37.25 7.11 5.44
CA LEU A 482 -36.85 6.25 4.32
C LEU A 482 -36.48 7.08 3.09
N ASN A 483 -37.27 8.11 2.76
CA ASN A 483 -36.99 9.01 1.65
C ASN A 483 -35.74 9.88 1.92
N GLU A 484 -35.54 10.34 3.15
CA GLU A 484 -34.31 11.04 3.55
C GLU A 484 -33.08 10.11 3.45
N LEU A 485 -33.23 8.83 3.75
CA LEU A 485 -32.16 7.84 3.64
C LEU A 485 -31.87 7.47 2.18
N GLU A 486 -32.92 7.37 1.35
CA GLU A 486 -32.83 7.12 -0.09
C GLU A 486 -32.13 8.27 -0.82
N THR A 487 -32.49 9.51 -0.51
CA THR A 487 -31.83 10.71 -1.05
C THR A 487 -30.36 10.82 -0.61
N LYS A 488 -30.04 10.47 0.65
CA LYS A 488 -28.65 10.38 1.11
C LYS A 488 -27.88 9.27 0.39
N SER A 489 -28.48 8.09 0.21
CA SER A 489 -27.89 6.98 -0.53
C SER A 489 -27.56 7.40 -1.97
N HIS A 490 -28.50 8.05 -2.66
CA HIS A 490 -28.29 8.56 -4.01
C HIS A 490 -27.18 9.64 -4.07
N LEU A 491 -27.08 10.49 -3.05
CA LEU A 491 -26.02 11.49 -2.96
C LEU A 491 -24.64 10.84 -2.78
N TYR A 492 -24.53 9.82 -1.93
CA TYR A 492 -23.28 9.08 -1.74
C TYR A 492 -22.89 8.28 -2.98
N GLN A 493 -23.86 7.68 -3.67
CA GLN A 493 -23.63 7.00 -4.93
C GLN A 493 -23.08 7.95 -6.00
N LYS A 494 -23.69 9.12 -6.16
CA LYS A 494 -23.18 10.15 -7.08
C LYS A 494 -21.77 10.60 -6.72
N LYS A 495 -21.48 10.84 -5.44
CA LYS A 495 -20.12 11.19 -4.99
C LYS A 495 -19.10 10.10 -5.29
N TYR A 496 -19.50 8.83 -5.17
CA TYR A 496 -18.63 7.70 -5.51
C TYR A 496 -18.33 7.64 -7.00
N GLU A 497 -19.35 7.83 -7.84
CA GLU A 497 -19.21 7.92 -9.30
C GLU A 497 -18.27 9.08 -9.69
N ASP A 498 -18.48 10.28 -9.13
CA ASP A 498 -17.63 11.45 -9.41
C ASP A 498 -16.15 11.23 -9.00
N ILE A 499 -15.91 10.62 -7.82
CA ILE A 499 -14.55 10.29 -7.36
C ILE A 499 -13.92 9.21 -8.25
N SER A 500 -14.69 8.22 -8.67
CA SER A 500 -14.21 7.15 -9.54
C SER A 500 -13.81 7.67 -10.93
N ALA A 501 -14.59 8.61 -11.48
CA ALA A 501 -14.27 9.27 -12.75
C ALA A 501 -12.96 10.08 -12.64
N GLN A 502 -12.79 10.85 -11.56
CA GLN A 502 -11.55 11.61 -11.33
C GLN A 502 -10.32 10.71 -11.19
N LEU A 503 -10.46 9.55 -10.54
CA LEU A 503 -9.35 8.60 -10.40
C LEU A 503 -8.95 8.01 -11.75
N GLU A 504 -9.91 7.74 -12.63
CA GLU A 504 -9.65 7.22 -13.96
C GLU A 504 -9.00 8.29 -14.87
N ASP A 505 -9.43 9.55 -14.77
CA ASP A 505 -8.80 10.68 -15.48
C ASP A 505 -7.33 10.86 -15.06
N VAL A 506 -7.04 10.78 -13.76
CA VAL A 506 -5.65 10.85 -13.24
C VAL A 506 -4.82 9.67 -13.75
N ARG A 507 -5.37 8.46 -13.79
CA ARG A 507 -4.68 7.27 -14.33
C ARG A 507 -4.35 7.42 -15.81
N GLN A 508 -5.28 7.95 -16.60
CA GLN A 508 -5.05 8.19 -18.02
C GLN A 508 -3.98 9.27 -18.25
N GLN A 509 -3.97 10.34 -17.45
CA GLN A 509 -2.90 11.35 -17.52
C GLN A 509 -1.53 10.77 -17.16
N THR A 510 -1.42 9.95 -16.11
CA THR A 510 -0.15 9.31 -15.75
C THR A 510 0.36 8.39 -16.87
N HIS A 511 -0.50 7.63 -17.52
CA HIS A 511 -0.09 6.77 -18.63
C HIS A 511 0.38 7.54 -19.88
N LEU A 512 -0.23 8.70 -20.17
CA LEU A 512 0.23 9.57 -21.25
C LEU A 512 1.58 10.20 -20.93
N GLN A 513 1.78 10.66 -19.69
CA GLN A 513 3.05 11.23 -19.24
C GLN A 513 4.20 10.20 -19.27
N GLU A 514 3.97 9.00 -18.76
CA GLU A 514 4.98 7.92 -18.79
C GLU A 514 5.40 7.56 -20.22
N ARG A 515 4.44 7.55 -21.16
CA ARG A 515 4.69 7.22 -22.56
C ARG A 515 5.50 8.31 -23.27
N ASP A 516 5.23 9.58 -22.98
CA ASP A 516 5.98 10.72 -23.51
C ASP A 516 7.39 10.80 -22.90
N GLU A 517 7.54 10.52 -21.61
CA GLU A 517 8.83 10.42 -20.93
C GLU A 517 9.68 9.27 -21.50
N HIS A 518 9.09 8.09 -21.72
CA HIS A 518 9.83 6.95 -22.29
C HIS A 518 10.23 7.17 -23.75
N SER A 519 9.38 7.84 -24.54
CA SER A 519 9.70 8.18 -25.93
C SER A 519 10.79 9.25 -26.04
N THR A 520 10.73 10.31 -25.22
CA THR A 520 11.74 11.37 -25.19
C THR A 520 13.07 10.88 -24.61
N GLN A 521 13.03 10.02 -23.58
CA GLN A 521 14.21 9.40 -23.01
C GLN A 521 14.91 8.47 -24.01
N ALA A 522 14.17 7.68 -24.80
CA ALA A 522 14.75 6.83 -25.84
C ALA A 522 15.46 7.63 -26.95
N ILE A 523 14.84 8.71 -27.44
CA ILE A 523 15.44 9.61 -28.44
C ILE A 523 16.68 10.34 -27.89
N ASN A 524 16.60 10.79 -26.63
CA ASN A 524 17.72 11.45 -25.96
C ASN A 524 18.91 10.50 -25.74
N VAL A 525 18.67 9.21 -25.47
CA VAL A 525 19.73 8.21 -25.27
C VAL A 525 20.45 7.88 -26.58
N GLU A 526 19.76 7.78 -27.71
CA GLU A 526 20.41 7.56 -29.02
C GLU A 526 21.23 8.78 -29.46
N TYR A 527 20.68 9.99 -29.27
CA TYR A 527 21.41 11.22 -29.57
C TYR A 527 22.65 11.35 -28.68
N LEU A 528 22.51 11.11 -27.38
CA LEU A 528 23.62 11.09 -26.42
C LEU A 528 24.69 10.07 -26.80
N LYS A 529 24.29 8.86 -27.22
CA LYS A 529 25.24 7.83 -27.71
C LYS A 529 26.06 8.36 -28.88
N ASN A 530 25.44 9.02 -29.85
CA ASN A 530 26.15 9.58 -31.01
C ASN A 530 27.10 10.72 -30.61
N VAL A 531 26.67 11.59 -29.68
CA VAL A 531 27.51 12.69 -29.16
C VAL A 531 28.70 12.14 -28.38
N ILE A 532 28.51 11.12 -27.54
CA ILE A 532 29.59 10.47 -26.78
C ILE A 532 30.55 9.73 -27.73
N MET A 533 30.04 9.01 -28.72
CA MET A 533 30.89 8.34 -29.71
C MET A 533 31.75 9.35 -30.48
N LYS A 534 31.15 10.46 -30.95
CA LYS A 534 31.89 11.54 -31.61
C LYS A 534 32.95 12.18 -30.71
N TYR A 535 32.64 12.32 -29.43
CA TYR A 535 33.58 12.84 -28.44
C TYR A 535 34.76 11.89 -28.16
N ILE A 536 34.53 10.58 -28.14
CA ILE A 536 35.59 9.57 -27.99
C ILE A 536 36.45 9.47 -29.26
N GLU A 537 35.82 9.47 -30.44
CA GLU A 537 36.48 9.31 -31.73
C GLU A 537 37.26 10.55 -32.18
N SER A 538 36.87 11.75 -31.72
CA SER A 538 37.57 12.98 -32.07
C SER A 538 39.00 12.99 -31.51
N GLN A 539 39.98 13.27 -32.36
CA GLN A 539 41.37 13.52 -31.95
C GLN A 539 41.68 15.02 -31.79
N VAL A 540 40.69 15.88 -32.05
CA VAL A 540 40.84 17.34 -32.03
C VAL A 540 40.29 17.89 -30.71
N GLN A 541 41.17 18.48 -29.90
CA GLN A 541 40.80 18.97 -28.55
C GLN A 541 39.69 20.03 -28.59
N SER A 542 39.70 20.91 -29.59
CA SER A 542 38.67 21.94 -29.74
C SER A 542 37.28 21.36 -30.06
N GLU A 543 37.21 20.21 -30.72
CA GLU A 543 35.93 19.53 -30.98
C GLU A 543 35.41 18.84 -29.71
N LYS A 544 36.30 18.26 -28.89
CA LYS A 544 35.93 17.75 -27.57
C LYS A 544 35.39 18.85 -26.66
N GLU A 545 36.05 19.99 -26.61
CA GLU A 545 35.60 21.16 -25.83
C GLU A 545 34.22 21.67 -26.28
N GLN A 546 33.89 21.60 -27.57
CA GLN A 546 32.57 21.97 -28.09
C GLN A 546 31.48 20.95 -27.77
N LEU A 547 31.83 19.67 -27.64
CA LEU A 547 30.88 18.60 -27.30
C LEU A 547 30.59 18.52 -25.79
N VAL A 548 31.48 19.02 -24.93
CA VAL A 548 31.30 19.01 -23.46
C VAL A 548 30.01 19.74 -23.00
N PRO A 549 29.67 20.95 -23.47
CA PRO A 549 28.41 21.60 -23.13
C PRO A 549 27.18 20.80 -23.56
N VAL A 550 27.24 20.14 -24.72
CA VAL A 550 26.14 19.32 -25.26
C VAL A 550 25.94 18.08 -24.38
N ILE A 551 27.03 17.36 -24.06
CA ILE A 551 27.03 16.21 -23.14
C ILE A 551 26.52 16.62 -21.77
N SER A 552 26.96 17.79 -21.27
CA SER A 552 26.54 18.34 -19.99
C SER A 552 25.04 18.61 -19.92
N THR A 553 24.46 19.06 -21.03
CA THR A 553 23.02 19.36 -21.12
C THR A 553 22.20 18.07 -21.24
N LEU A 554 22.67 17.10 -22.04
CA LEU A 554 21.97 15.82 -22.23
C LEU A 554 22.02 14.92 -20.99
N LEU A 555 23.10 15.00 -20.21
CA LEU A 555 23.28 14.24 -18.96
C LEU A 555 22.82 15.00 -17.72
N ASN A 556 22.32 16.24 -17.86
CA ASN A 556 21.99 17.12 -16.74
C ASN A 556 23.11 17.22 -15.68
N LEU A 557 24.36 17.38 -16.13
CA LEU A 557 25.49 17.47 -15.21
C LEU A 557 25.36 18.71 -14.33
N SER A 558 25.64 18.55 -13.03
CA SER A 558 25.69 19.68 -12.11
C SER A 558 26.83 20.65 -12.50
N PRO A 559 26.76 21.93 -12.09
CA PRO A 559 27.83 22.90 -12.36
C PRO A 559 29.22 22.43 -11.89
N GLN A 560 29.26 21.65 -10.81
CA GLN A 560 30.48 21.07 -10.25
C GLN A 560 31.05 19.94 -11.14
N GLU A 561 30.18 19.08 -11.69
CA GLU A 561 30.57 18.00 -12.61
C GLU A 561 30.99 18.55 -13.96
N HIS A 562 30.26 19.54 -14.47
CA HIS A 562 30.65 20.27 -15.67
C HIS A 562 32.07 20.84 -15.55
N GLN A 563 32.38 21.46 -14.41
CA GLN A 563 33.70 22.04 -14.15
C GLN A 563 34.81 20.99 -14.05
N LYS A 564 34.52 19.77 -13.54
CA LYS A 564 35.46 18.63 -13.55
C LYS A 564 35.74 18.14 -14.96
N VAL A 565 34.71 18.03 -15.81
CA VAL A 565 34.86 17.60 -17.21
C VAL A 565 35.68 18.62 -18.00
N VAL A 566 35.38 19.92 -17.85
CA VAL A 566 36.15 21.01 -18.47
C VAL A 566 37.60 21.07 -17.95
N ALA A 567 37.82 20.84 -16.64
CA ALA A 567 39.15 20.81 -16.05
C ALA A 567 40.02 19.65 -16.57
N ALA A 568 39.42 18.48 -16.83
CA ALA A 568 40.11 17.33 -17.43
C ALA A 568 40.58 17.59 -18.88
N HIS A 569 40.10 18.66 -19.52
CA HIS A 569 40.40 19.01 -20.92
C HIS A 569 41.42 20.14 -21.07
N ARG A 570 41.82 20.81 -19.98
CA ARG A 570 42.91 21.77 -20.06
C ARG A 570 44.24 21.03 -20.27
N PRO A 571 45.04 21.39 -21.29
CA PRO A 571 46.37 20.82 -21.45
C PRO A 571 47.26 21.29 -20.29
N ASN A 572 47.57 20.37 -19.37
CA ASN A 572 48.79 20.49 -18.58
C ASN A 572 49.94 20.01 -19.48
N ASP A 573 50.69 20.97 -20.03
CA ASP A 573 52.06 20.74 -20.45
C ASP A 573 52.88 20.46 -19.18
N GLU A 574 52.90 19.19 -18.78
CA GLU A 574 53.94 18.50 -18.00
C GLU A 574 53.31 17.25 -17.36
N GLY A 575 53.81 16.07 -17.77
CA GLY A 575 53.53 14.82 -17.05
C GLY A 575 52.72 13.80 -17.84
N ALA A 576 53.44 12.86 -18.44
CA ALA A 576 52.98 11.62 -19.02
C ALA A 576 51.79 10.94 -18.31
N GLY A 577 50.81 10.49 -19.12
CA GLY A 577 50.14 9.20 -18.98
C GLY A 577 49.44 8.90 -17.64
N LEU A 578 48.24 9.44 -17.43
CA LEU A 578 47.39 9.10 -16.28
C LEU A 578 45.94 8.77 -16.69
N PHE A 579 45.73 8.14 -17.86
CA PHE A 579 44.41 7.58 -18.24
C PHE A 579 44.45 6.10 -18.64
N GLY A 580 45.59 5.42 -18.50
CA GLY A 580 45.71 3.96 -18.71
C GLY A 580 45.42 3.10 -17.48
N GLY A 581 45.06 3.68 -16.33
CA GLY A 581 45.14 3.00 -15.02
C GLY A 581 43.87 2.37 -14.45
N VAL A 582 42.71 2.46 -15.10
CA VAL A 582 41.42 2.05 -14.50
C VAL A 582 40.88 0.69 -14.95
N PHE A 583 41.52 0.01 -15.91
CA PHE A 583 41.02 -1.29 -16.43
C PHE A 583 41.74 -2.55 -15.92
N SER A 584 42.59 -2.47 -14.88
CA SER A 584 43.38 -3.64 -14.42
C SER A 584 42.99 -4.19 -13.03
N LEU A 585 41.75 -4.01 -12.56
CA LEU A 585 41.29 -4.57 -11.27
C LEU A 585 40.60 -5.95 -11.39
N PHE A 586 40.65 -6.62 -12.54
CA PHE A 586 40.19 -8.02 -12.67
C PHE A 586 41.22 -8.86 -13.43
N GLY A 587 42.00 -9.67 -12.71
CA GLY A 587 42.86 -10.70 -13.32
C GLY A 587 44.21 -10.87 -12.63
N GLY A 588 44.27 -11.75 -11.64
CA GLY A 588 45.54 -12.22 -11.08
C GLY A 588 46.19 -13.30 -11.95
N ALA A 589 47.54 -13.30 -12.00
CA ALA A 589 48.41 -14.46 -11.71
C ALA A 589 49.83 -14.29 -12.32
N THR A 590 50.82 -14.30 -11.41
CA THR A 590 52.15 -14.94 -11.49
C THR A 590 53.16 -14.64 -12.62
N ALA A 591 54.34 -14.18 -12.17
CA ALA A 591 55.69 -14.71 -12.44
C ALA A 591 56.72 -13.84 -13.21
N ALA A 592 57.79 -13.50 -12.46
CA ALA A 592 59.21 -13.35 -12.80
C ALA A 592 59.75 -12.15 -13.64
N PRO A 593 60.85 -11.47 -13.19
CA PRO A 593 61.61 -10.45 -13.93
C PRO A 593 62.82 -11.10 -14.66
N PRO A 594 63.87 -10.42 -15.23
CA PRO A 594 64.24 -9.00 -15.47
C PRO A 594 64.70 -8.81 -16.97
N PRO A 595 65.67 -7.97 -17.44
CA PRO A 595 66.46 -6.87 -16.84
C PRO A 595 66.64 -5.58 -17.70
N LYS A 596 67.22 -4.55 -17.06
CA LYS A 596 67.87 -3.37 -17.67
C LYS A 596 69.15 -3.77 -18.44
N PRO A 597 69.57 -3.00 -19.45
CA PRO A 597 70.66 -2.01 -19.29
C PRO A 597 70.41 -0.76 -20.19
N LEU A 598 71.18 0.33 -20.28
CA LEU A 598 72.31 0.99 -19.61
C LEU A 598 72.43 2.38 -20.30
N ALA A 599 72.94 3.36 -19.55
CA ALA A 599 73.82 4.47 -19.98
C ALA A 599 73.31 5.61 -20.91
N ALA A 600 73.50 6.83 -20.40
CA ALA A 600 73.53 8.16 -21.03
C ALA A 600 74.74 8.32 -22.02
N PRO A 601 75.18 9.51 -22.50
CA PRO A 601 74.75 10.91 -22.27
C PRO A 601 74.84 11.87 -23.50
N HIS A 602 74.69 13.18 -23.22
CA HIS A 602 75.27 14.39 -23.87
C HIS A 602 74.39 15.36 -24.68
N ASN A 603 74.19 16.54 -24.07
CA ASN A 603 74.29 17.93 -24.57
C ASN A 603 74.26 18.22 -26.08
N PHE A 604 73.46 19.21 -26.50
CA PHE A 604 73.90 20.46 -27.17
C PHE A 604 72.68 21.40 -27.40
N LYS A 605 72.81 22.69 -27.03
CA LYS A 605 72.11 23.88 -27.60
C LYS A 605 73.00 24.45 -28.73
N PRO A 606 72.61 25.39 -29.63
CA PRO A 606 71.45 26.31 -29.65
C PRO A 606 70.73 26.52 -31.04
N SER A 607 69.68 27.37 -31.04
CA SER A 607 68.98 28.22 -32.07
C SER A 607 69.58 28.46 -33.48
N PRO A 608 68.94 29.20 -34.46
CA PRO A 608 67.54 29.65 -34.69
C PRO A 608 67.03 29.60 -36.18
N THR A 609 65.77 30.02 -36.40
CA THR A 609 65.18 30.75 -37.58
C THR A 609 65.03 30.07 -38.97
N VAL A 610 63.84 30.31 -39.59
CA VAL A 610 63.60 30.92 -40.93
C VAL A 610 62.47 30.25 -41.75
N SER A 611 61.54 31.10 -42.24
CA SER A 611 60.67 31.01 -43.43
C SER A 611 59.64 29.87 -43.54
N GLY A 612 58.42 30.06 -44.03
CA GLY A 612 57.85 31.14 -44.82
C GLY A 612 57.14 30.55 -46.04
N ASN A 613 55.83 30.85 -46.16
CA ASN A 613 54.97 30.88 -47.35
C ASN A 613 54.89 29.62 -48.26
N THR A 614 53.72 29.21 -48.76
CA THR A 614 52.98 29.94 -49.81
C THR A 614 51.67 29.22 -50.17
N THR A 615 50.65 30.04 -50.51
CA THR A 615 49.59 29.87 -51.56
C THR A 615 48.63 28.68 -51.51
N GLY A 616 47.32 28.81 -51.70
CA GLY A 616 46.41 29.81 -52.30
C GLY A 616 45.16 29.02 -52.76
N ALA A 617 43.95 29.50 -53.05
CA ALA A 617 43.29 30.79 -53.27
C ALA A 617 41.76 30.50 -53.13
N ALA A 618 40.94 31.28 -52.42
CA ALA A 618 40.20 32.49 -52.84
C ALA A 618 38.96 32.26 -53.74
N LEU A 619 37.80 32.76 -53.27
CA LEU A 619 36.63 33.37 -53.98
C LEU A 619 35.33 33.06 -53.18
N GLY A 620 34.47 33.99 -52.75
CA GLY A 620 34.29 35.37 -53.17
C GLY A 620 33.52 36.24 -52.14
N SER A 621 33.28 37.46 -52.61
CA SER A 621 33.00 38.76 -51.99
C SER A 621 31.80 38.90 -51.04
N LYS A 622 32.03 39.74 -50.01
CA LYS A 622 31.04 40.51 -49.25
C LYS A 622 30.70 41.82 -49.96
N ASP A 623 29.44 42.20 -49.89
CA ASP A 623 28.94 43.55 -50.11
C ASP A 623 28.06 44.04 -48.94
N LYS A 624 27.97 45.37 -48.87
CA LYS A 624 27.60 46.15 -47.70
C LYS A 624 26.08 46.29 -47.63
N ASN A 625 25.54 46.17 -46.40
CA ASN A 625 24.12 46.21 -46.00
C ASN A 625 23.50 44.83 -45.77
N GLY A 626 24.12 44.05 -44.88
CA GLY A 626 23.67 42.72 -44.49
C GLY A 626 22.18 42.66 -44.14
N VAL A 627 21.40 42.13 -45.09
CA VAL A 627 20.11 41.49 -44.91
C VAL A 627 19.95 40.52 -46.09
N LEU A 628 19.86 39.22 -45.82
CA LEU A 628 19.14 38.29 -46.69
C LEU A 628 18.16 37.49 -45.83
N SER A 629 16.93 37.55 -46.30
CA SER A 629 15.66 37.14 -45.72
C SER A 629 15.43 35.63 -45.87
N PHE A 630 14.77 35.03 -44.89
CA PHE A 630 13.95 33.83 -45.09
C PHE A 630 12.48 34.23 -45.00
N GLY A 631 11.70 33.69 -45.94
CA GLY A 631 10.37 34.17 -46.30
C GLY A 631 9.23 33.74 -45.37
N SER A 632 8.19 34.56 -45.42
CA SER A 632 6.76 34.29 -45.14
C SER A 632 6.26 33.08 -45.96
N ASP A 633 5.20 32.33 -45.62
CA ASP A 633 3.85 32.71 -45.19
C ASP A 633 3.04 31.40 -44.86
N PRO A 634 1.70 31.36 -44.66
CA PRO A 634 1.00 31.30 -43.37
C PRO A 634 -0.02 30.12 -43.23
N SER A 635 -0.61 29.89 -42.06
CA SER A 635 -2.05 29.54 -41.91
C SER A 635 -2.49 29.42 -40.44
N ASP A 636 -3.40 30.32 -40.07
CA ASP A 636 -4.50 30.25 -39.09
C ASP A 636 -4.27 29.69 -37.69
N ASP A 637 -4.00 30.63 -36.76
CA ASP A 637 -4.55 30.64 -35.41
C ASP A 637 -5.85 31.47 -35.42
N GLU A 638 -6.92 30.94 -34.84
CA GLU A 638 -7.98 31.74 -34.23
C GLU A 638 -8.33 31.14 -32.85
N GLU A 639 -8.65 32.07 -31.95
CA GLU A 639 -9.37 31.93 -30.68
C GLU A 639 -8.65 31.75 -29.32
N PHE A 640 -8.74 32.87 -28.59
CA PHE A 640 -8.77 33.11 -27.14
C PHE A 640 -7.47 33.34 -26.37
N ALA A 641 -7.08 34.62 -26.41
CA ALA A 641 -6.32 35.31 -25.36
C ALA A 641 -7.20 35.66 -24.14
N THR A 642 -6.71 35.37 -22.94
CA THR A 642 -6.81 36.27 -21.77
C THR A 642 -5.60 36.06 -20.85
N PRO A 643 -4.72 37.06 -20.65
CA PRO A 643 -3.82 37.09 -19.51
C PRO A 643 -4.39 37.99 -18.41
N LEU A 644 -4.65 37.39 -17.24
CA LEU A 644 -4.95 38.11 -16.00
C LEU A 644 -3.64 38.69 -15.43
N ASN A 645 -3.50 40.01 -15.51
CA ASN A 645 -2.47 40.77 -14.81
C ASN A 645 -2.94 41.03 -13.36
N PRO A 646 -2.15 40.68 -12.33
CA PRO A 646 -2.46 41.01 -10.95
C PRO A 646 -1.85 42.38 -10.63
N PHE A 647 -2.67 43.37 -10.30
CA PHE A 647 -2.41 44.58 -9.49
C PHE A 647 -3.40 45.67 -9.90
N ALA A 648 -4.56 45.73 -9.24
CA ALA A 648 -5.37 46.94 -9.14
C ALA A 648 -6.33 46.84 -7.93
N ALA A 649 -6.15 47.79 -7.01
CA ALA A 649 -6.93 48.11 -5.80
C ALA A 649 -6.82 47.16 -4.60
#